data_AF-A0A2V4DQS1-F1
#
_entry.id   AF-A0A2V4DQS1-F1
#
_cell.length_a   1.000
_cell.length_b   1.000
_cell.length_c   1.000
_cell.angle_alpha   90.00
_cell.angle_beta   90.00
_cell.angle_gamma   90.00
#
_symmetry.space_group_name_H-M   'P 1'
#
loop_
_entity.id
_entity.type
_entity.pdbx_description
1 polymer ?
#
loop_
_entity_poly.entity_id
_entity_poly.type
_entity_poly.pdbx_seq_one_letter_code
_entity_poly.pdbx_strand_id
1 'polypeptide(L)'
;MKELFKSKNIYSDFSISFLDTLSLYLDDIRLIKNICNEYIIYKKKLPHQASWFKKENLLAIIVYKNIFPADYSLTRLGLGQGVVHQIIESLIKQKNSFYETQIEQLDSKIQLKKEEIENLETNHLESIDELEALYIKLPSEIYSVDYQFDDGTKISDLNRIELISSLKKNDYKINNGYRDSYSPYYKEIDCRQYFNDLEQNSEYMRRSEKLNIILYNKKLILREEIRILGIDKLSFKSYKKISEIIKINQDNNISIDTLFKDFINNYLIEHVENKQYKSEYDKVLSSCYFPLLRVLLIQGYIDENYNDYTSFFDEQGLSQNDTLFLRNINEHIKNDWEFELKKTEIVLKRLNSDNSSKFNEPAVLNYSLLDHILSTNKTSDLSQFINLLKSNREIDFINKYLAKSYTLLINNDTQYQPKYLCLFVKEINIQLWNIWDSINIFDKRLYVYLSFIHNQPIEFEIMNEEDYLKDFIERSTDFLCIDEEWNRIFDLLDNKQKITNAFEIMNIQFKKIEHSTPELLALVEANNYYRLNYINIKHILENKYNLTNFDSHIIETILSLSNDAPIKVYFKRNPAPLVLSIAKSDISIIDDNEDTLLFILNYNFDFDDFYDFYGFNDFDDFDYFYDFDFDIPLSIQKDYINKISLTIKNDYINKISLTINLLERVTDRAIWNKLLEKQKIEYSAENIVYYFFNYELEDEHENKERKINNQLADFINNDNENITPQQADLEKLILDEDDLNLFFRQIILNTKLNPDKYSMLIAWFNGRYYPNFDCKELSKENISILIQLKAIVLEEEQDLNFIRENYPDNIQEFIIHNFNDYINILDENSWLINDEEIISLLSEEISLNKKFSLLALTKEPISINNKNYPTKLQNYILKNNFDVSDLTYITNHQFYNSTTDEIKATIKHLCVEYQEEILEFRKISYSLLIELLKITEFSLDDKYILLCNQINQLNIEETYQAFKILEQDSTNQSLFSNLFIFKRPSFDDTTLNQNIMEELSQKWKLKYERKDGKIMGYGQKLIEN
;
A
#
# COMPACT_ATOMS: atom_id res chain seq x y z
N MET A 1 29.94 -58.05 -68.93
CA MET A 1 29.00 -57.50 -67.93
C MET A 1 28.28 -56.23 -68.42
N LYS A 2 29.00 -55.16 -68.78
CA LYS A 2 28.45 -53.86 -69.24
C LYS A 2 27.33 -53.93 -70.29
N GLU A 3 27.53 -54.67 -71.37
CA GLU A 3 26.51 -54.80 -72.44
C GLU A 3 25.21 -55.45 -71.94
N LEU A 4 25.33 -56.46 -71.06
CA LEU A 4 24.18 -57.16 -70.49
C LEU A 4 23.36 -56.23 -69.59
N PHE A 5 24.01 -55.45 -68.72
CA PHE A 5 23.34 -54.49 -67.85
C PHE A 5 22.68 -53.35 -68.65
N LYS A 6 23.30 -52.92 -69.76
CA LYS A 6 22.71 -51.95 -70.70
C LYS A 6 21.48 -52.53 -71.40
N SER A 7 21.55 -53.77 -71.89
CA SER A 7 20.43 -54.45 -72.56
C SER A 7 19.20 -54.65 -71.66
N LYS A 8 19.40 -54.63 -70.34
CA LYS A 8 18.37 -54.78 -69.31
C LYS A 8 17.93 -53.45 -68.68
N ASN A 9 18.43 -52.31 -69.15
CA ASN A 9 18.14 -50.96 -68.61
C ASN A 9 18.44 -50.78 -67.11
N ILE A 10 19.50 -51.43 -66.60
CA ILE A 10 19.94 -51.30 -65.20
C ILE A 10 21.38 -50.77 -65.08
N TYR A 11 22.06 -50.46 -66.18
CA TYR A 11 23.45 -49.99 -66.13
C TYR A 11 23.62 -48.66 -65.37
N SER A 12 22.63 -47.76 -65.45
CA SER A 12 22.64 -46.46 -64.76
C SER A 12 22.38 -46.56 -63.24
N ASP A 13 22.10 -47.75 -62.72
CA ASP A 13 21.84 -47.95 -61.30
C ASP A 13 23.12 -48.00 -60.45
N PHE A 14 24.29 -48.12 -61.09
CA PHE A 14 25.55 -48.47 -60.44
C PHE A 14 26.70 -47.56 -60.90
N SER A 15 27.65 -47.30 -60.01
CA SER A 15 28.90 -46.65 -60.37
C SER A 15 29.76 -47.53 -61.28
N ILE A 16 30.57 -46.88 -62.13
CA ILE A 16 31.52 -47.56 -63.00
C ILE A 16 32.52 -48.36 -62.16
N SER A 17 33.04 -47.76 -61.08
CA SER A 17 33.97 -48.40 -60.14
C SER A 17 33.41 -49.67 -59.52
N PHE A 18 32.14 -49.69 -59.13
CA PHE A 18 31.52 -50.89 -58.55
C PHE A 18 31.37 -52.00 -59.59
N LEU A 19 30.89 -51.69 -60.79
CA LEU A 19 30.75 -52.69 -61.86
C LEU A 19 32.10 -53.22 -62.34
N ASP A 20 33.12 -52.36 -62.42
CA ASP A 20 34.48 -52.77 -62.74
C ASP A 20 35.01 -53.71 -61.67
N THR A 21 34.79 -53.40 -60.39
CA THR A 21 35.15 -54.28 -59.26
C THR A 21 34.50 -55.66 -59.39
N LEU A 22 33.19 -55.73 -59.66
CA LEU A 22 32.50 -57.01 -59.88
C LEU A 22 33.06 -57.79 -61.09
N SER A 23 33.44 -57.09 -62.15
CA SER A 23 33.93 -57.70 -63.39
C SER A 23 35.31 -58.36 -63.26
N LEU A 24 36.11 -57.94 -62.27
CA LEU A 24 37.42 -58.55 -61.98
C LEU A 24 37.30 -59.97 -61.42
N TYR A 25 36.17 -60.29 -60.80
CA TYR A 25 35.97 -61.56 -60.12
C TYR A 25 34.89 -62.45 -60.76
N LEU A 26 33.90 -61.87 -61.45
CA LEU A 26 32.83 -62.63 -62.11
C LEU A 26 33.19 -62.94 -63.56
N ASP A 27 33.57 -64.18 -63.82
CA ASP A 27 34.03 -64.71 -65.11
C ASP A 27 32.95 -65.50 -65.88
N ASP A 28 31.93 -66.07 -65.20
CA ASP A 28 30.85 -66.83 -65.83
C ASP A 28 29.67 -65.94 -66.28
N ILE A 29 29.41 -65.91 -67.59
CA ILE A 29 28.31 -65.14 -68.19
C ILE A 29 26.91 -65.62 -67.78
N ARG A 30 26.74 -66.92 -67.46
CA ARG A 30 25.48 -67.50 -66.98
C ARG A 30 25.15 -66.98 -65.58
N LEU A 31 26.15 -66.94 -64.71
CA LEU A 31 26.07 -66.39 -63.36
C LEU A 31 25.70 -64.90 -63.41
N ILE A 32 26.39 -64.11 -64.24
CA ILE A 32 26.11 -62.68 -64.42
C ILE A 32 24.67 -62.45 -64.91
N LYS A 33 24.17 -63.31 -65.82
CA LYS A 33 22.78 -63.23 -66.31
C LYS A 33 21.77 -63.55 -65.21
N ASN A 34 22.06 -64.51 -64.34
CA ASN A 34 21.17 -64.82 -63.21
C ASN A 34 21.12 -63.66 -62.21
N ILE A 35 22.29 -63.11 -61.85
CA ILE A 35 22.42 -61.92 -60.99
C ILE A 35 21.60 -60.75 -61.54
N CYS A 36 21.69 -60.45 -62.85
CA CYS A 36 20.91 -59.39 -63.47
C CYS A 36 19.40 -59.59 -63.34
N ASN A 37 18.92 -60.81 -63.62
CA ASN A 37 17.49 -61.10 -63.58
C ASN A 37 16.96 -61.01 -62.14
N GLU A 38 17.68 -61.58 -61.17
CA GLU A 38 17.32 -61.50 -59.76
C GLU A 38 17.35 -60.08 -59.22
N TYR A 39 18.35 -59.27 -59.60
CA TYR A 39 18.40 -57.85 -59.24
C TYR A 39 17.15 -57.10 -59.68
N ILE A 40 16.69 -57.30 -60.92
CA ILE A 40 15.49 -56.61 -61.44
C ILE A 40 14.24 -57.03 -60.64
N ILE A 41 14.14 -58.31 -60.27
CA ILE A 41 13.03 -58.83 -59.46
C ILE A 41 13.04 -58.21 -58.07
N TYR A 42 14.18 -58.23 -57.37
CA TYR A 42 14.31 -57.68 -56.03
C TYR A 42 14.15 -56.17 -56.01
N LYS A 43 14.71 -55.47 -57.02
CA LYS A 43 14.51 -54.05 -57.21
C LYS A 43 13.02 -53.76 -57.23
N LYS A 44 12.23 -54.28 -58.18
CA LYS A 44 10.78 -53.98 -58.28
C LYS A 44 9.97 -54.21 -56.99
N LYS A 45 10.42 -55.10 -56.13
CA LYS A 45 9.73 -55.50 -54.91
C LYS A 45 10.10 -54.68 -53.67
N LEU A 46 11.28 -54.07 -53.64
CA LEU A 46 11.74 -53.26 -52.51
C LEU A 46 11.34 -51.77 -52.68
N PRO A 47 11.11 -51.04 -51.57
CA PRO A 47 10.68 -49.65 -51.62
C PRO A 47 11.81 -48.69 -52.02
N HIS A 48 11.86 -48.35 -53.31
CA HIS A 48 12.89 -47.47 -53.91
C HIS A 48 12.99 -46.06 -53.34
N GLN A 49 11.93 -45.59 -52.65
CA GLN A 49 11.85 -44.24 -52.10
C GLN A 49 12.42 -44.15 -50.67
N ALA A 50 12.76 -45.28 -50.05
CA ALA A 50 13.38 -45.27 -48.73
C ALA A 50 14.83 -44.77 -48.84
N SER A 51 15.22 -43.78 -48.03
CA SER A 51 16.56 -43.13 -48.00
C SER A 51 17.72 -44.14 -47.97
N TRP A 52 17.46 -45.11 -47.12
CA TRP A 52 17.93 -46.45 -46.88
C TRP A 52 18.34 -47.33 -48.08
N PHE A 53 17.56 -47.33 -49.16
CA PHE A 53 17.72 -48.25 -50.28
C PHE A 53 18.89 -47.87 -51.18
N LYS A 54 19.93 -48.72 -51.20
CA LYS A 54 21.09 -48.55 -52.07
C LYS A 54 21.11 -49.64 -53.13
N LYS A 55 21.11 -49.18 -54.38
CA LYS A 55 21.13 -50.05 -55.56
C LYS A 55 22.35 -50.97 -55.57
N GLU A 56 23.53 -50.44 -55.26
CA GLU A 56 24.78 -51.19 -55.21
C GLU A 56 24.79 -52.24 -54.10
N ASN A 57 24.30 -51.91 -52.90
CA ASN A 57 24.16 -52.86 -51.80
C ASN A 57 23.18 -53.98 -52.15
N LEU A 58 22.04 -53.67 -52.76
CA LEU A 58 21.13 -54.71 -53.26
C LEU A 58 21.83 -55.62 -54.27
N LEU A 59 22.55 -55.07 -55.25
CA LEU A 59 23.26 -55.91 -56.22
C LEU A 59 24.33 -56.76 -55.54
N ALA A 60 25.07 -56.23 -54.57
CA ALA A 60 26.07 -56.98 -53.81
C ALA A 60 25.47 -58.16 -53.04
N ILE A 61 24.28 -58.00 -52.46
CA ILE A 61 23.54 -59.07 -51.80
C ILE A 61 23.05 -60.12 -52.81
N ILE A 62 22.61 -59.71 -53.99
CA ILE A 62 22.24 -60.64 -55.06
C ILE A 62 23.46 -61.37 -55.61
N VAL A 63 24.60 -60.69 -55.75
CA VAL A 63 25.88 -61.32 -56.11
C VAL A 63 26.21 -62.39 -55.08
N TYR A 64 26.24 -62.04 -53.78
CA TYR A 64 26.48 -62.97 -52.67
C TYR A 64 25.54 -64.19 -52.71
N LYS A 65 24.24 -63.97 -52.87
CA LYS A 65 23.23 -65.03 -53.01
C LYS A 65 23.55 -66.00 -54.16
N ASN A 66 24.08 -65.49 -55.26
CA ASN A 66 24.35 -66.27 -56.48
C ASN A 66 25.68 -67.02 -56.43
N ILE A 67 26.71 -66.45 -55.78
CA ILE A 67 28.03 -67.10 -55.64
C ILE A 67 28.06 -68.10 -54.47
N PHE A 68 27.28 -67.85 -53.40
CA PHE A 68 27.21 -68.69 -52.20
C PHE A 68 25.76 -68.91 -51.74
N PRO A 69 24.92 -69.66 -52.50
CA PRO A 69 23.50 -69.81 -52.19
C PRO A 69 23.22 -70.59 -50.89
N ALA A 70 24.06 -71.58 -50.55
CA ALA A 70 23.95 -72.34 -49.31
C ALA A 70 24.24 -71.44 -48.09
N ASP A 71 25.34 -70.68 -48.15
CA ASP A 71 25.71 -69.72 -47.12
C ASP A 71 24.67 -68.60 -46.96
N TYR A 72 24.20 -68.03 -48.08
CA TYR A 72 23.13 -67.03 -48.10
C TYR A 72 21.86 -67.53 -47.42
N SER A 73 21.49 -68.80 -47.61
CA SER A 73 20.32 -69.39 -46.97
C SER A 73 20.49 -69.51 -45.46
N LEU A 74 21.68 -69.88 -44.99
CA LEU A 74 22.04 -69.92 -43.57
C LEU A 74 22.11 -68.52 -42.93
N THR A 75 22.54 -67.52 -43.70
CA THR A 75 22.58 -66.10 -43.31
C THR A 75 21.20 -65.45 -43.27
N ARG A 76 20.23 -65.94 -44.06
CA ARG A 76 18.88 -65.35 -44.21
C ARG A 76 17.84 -65.89 -43.23
N LEU A 77 17.91 -67.16 -42.82
CA LEU A 77 16.85 -67.85 -42.06
C LEU A 77 16.75 -67.47 -40.56
N GLY A 78 17.28 -66.32 -40.14
CA GLY A 78 17.21 -65.88 -38.74
C GLY A 78 17.96 -66.77 -37.73
N LEU A 79 18.70 -67.79 -38.20
CA LEU A 79 19.52 -68.68 -37.37
C LEU A 79 20.95 -68.14 -37.17
N GLY A 80 21.37 -67.13 -37.93
CA GLY A 80 22.68 -66.49 -37.78
C GLY A 80 23.87 -67.40 -38.08
N GLN A 81 23.73 -68.42 -38.93
CA GLN A 81 24.70 -69.51 -39.03
C GLN A 81 25.57 -69.50 -40.29
N GLY A 82 25.41 -68.50 -41.17
CA GLY A 82 26.26 -68.36 -42.36
C GLY A 82 27.54 -67.55 -42.08
N VAL A 83 28.56 -67.80 -42.89
CA VAL A 83 29.89 -67.19 -42.83
C VAL A 83 29.81 -65.67 -42.84
N VAL A 84 29.01 -65.09 -43.74
CA VAL A 84 28.87 -63.62 -43.85
C VAL A 84 28.25 -63.01 -42.60
N HIS A 85 27.20 -63.63 -42.05
CA HIS A 85 26.57 -63.17 -40.83
C HIS A 85 27.57 -63.18 -39.66
N GLN A 86 28.35 -64.26 -39.53
CA GLN A 86 29.31 -64.39 -38.43
C GLN A 86 30.49 -63.42 -38.53
N ILE A 87 30.98 -63.15 -39.74
CA ILE A 87 31.97 -62.10 -39.96
C ILE A 87 31.40 -60.73 -39.53
N ILE A 88 30.16 -60.42 -39.93
CA ILE A 88 29.48 -59.17 -39.58
C ILE A 88 29.25 -59.08 -38.07
N GLU A 89 28.75 -60.12 -37.40
CA GLU A 89 28.55 -60.12 -35.94
C GLU A 89 29.86 -59.96 -35.17
N SER A 90 30.92 -60.66 -35.59
CA SER A 90 32.24 -60.54 -34.96
C SER A 90 32.79 -59.12 -35.08
N LEU A 91 32.62 -58.50 -36.26
CA LEU A 91 32.98 -57.11 -36.49
C LEU A 91 32.14 -56.13 -35.66
N ILE A 92 30.84 -56.42 -35.46
CA ILE A 92 29.97 -55.65 -34.57
C ILE A 92 30.44 -55.76 -33.11
N LYS A 93 30.78 -56.96 -32.64
CA LYS A 93 31.30 -57.17 -31.27
C LYS A 93 32.60 -56.41 -31.04
N GLN A 94 33.56 -56.50 -31.96
CA GLN A 94 34.82 -55.77 -31.87
C GLN A 94 34.59 -54.24 -31.90
N LYS A 95 33.68 -53.79 -32.75
CA LYS A 95 33.25 -52.39 -32.83
C LYS A 95 32.69 -51.89 -31.49
N ASN A 96 31.78 -52.65 -30.89
CA ASN A 96 31.15 -52.30 -29.62
C ASN A 96 32.19 -52.23 -28.49
N SER A 97 33.05 -53.24 -28.38
CA SER A 97 34.12 -53.27 -27.37
C SER A 97 35.08 -52.08 -27.49
N PHE A 98 35.48 -51.70 -28.71
CA PHE A 98 36.33 -50.53 -28.92
C PHE A 98 35.67 -49.23 -28.43
N TYR A 99 34.39 -49.03 -28.75
CA TYR A 99 33.67 -47.82 -28.30
C TYR A 99 33.35 -47.81 -26.81
N GLU A 100 33.04 -48.96 -26.22
CA GLU A 100 32.89 -49.10 -24.76
C GLU A 100 34.15 -48.66 -24.02
N THR A 101 35.33 -49.10 -24.47
CA THR A 101 36.62 -48.68 -23.87
C THR A 101 36.85 -47.16 -23.98
N GLN A 102 36.48 -46.53 -25.11
CA GLN A 102 36.60 -45.07 -25.27
C GLN A 102 35.62 -44.31 -24.39
N ILE A 103 34.40 -44.83 -24.23
CA ILE A 103 33.37 -44.28 -23.35
C ILE A 103 33.82 -44.35 -21.89
N GLU A 104 34.38 -45.47 -21.43
CA GLU A 104 34.92 -45.64 -20.08
C GLU A 104 36.06 -44.63 -19.78
N GLN A 105 36.94 -44.40 -20.75
CA GLN A 105 38.02 -43.40 -20.62
C GLN A 105 37.47 -41.96 -20.49
N LEU A 106 36.42 -41.63 -21.23
CA LEU A 106 35.76 -40.32 -21.13
C LEU A 106 34.99 -40.18 -19.81
N ASP A 107 34.33 -41.23 -19.33
CA ASP A 107 33.65 -41.25 -18.04
C ASP A 107 34.64 -41.04 -16.88
N SER A 108 35.81 -41.68 -16.95
CA SER A 108 36.89 -41.44 -15.98
C SER A 108 37.34 -39.97 -15.97
N LYS A 109 37.47 -39.33 -17.14
CA LYS A 109 37.84 -37.91 -17.23
C LYS A 109 36.75 -36.97 -16.70
N ILE A 110 35.49 -37.27 -16.99
CA ILE A 110 34.34 -36.50 -16.47
C ILE A 110 34.29 -36.59 -14.95
N GLN A 111 34.53 -37.78 -14.40
CA GLN A 111 34.53 -38.00 -12.95
C GLN A 111 35.63 -37.19 -12.25
N LEU A 112 36.86 -37.21 -12.77
CA LEU A 112 37.96 -36.38 -12.24
C LEU A 112 37.62 -34.88 -12.22
N LYS A 113 36.92 -34.39 -13.25
CA LYS A 113 36.49 -32.98 -13.32
C LYS A 113 35.37 -32.64 -12.33
N LYS A 114 34.50 -33.60 -11.99
CA LYS A 114 33.49 -33.43 -10.94
C LYS A 114 34.14 -33.35 -9.56
N GLU A 115 35.12 -34.21 -9.29
CA GLU A 115 35.92 -34.16 -8.05
C GLU A 115 36.69 -32.84 -7.93
N GLU A 116 37.17 -32.27 -9.06
CA GLU A 116 37.79 -30.94 -9.08
C GLU A 116 36.81 -29.81 -8.66
N ILE A 117 35.52 -29.91 -9.04
CA ILE A 117 34.48 -28.96 -8.62
C ILE A 117 34.19 -29.08 -7.12
N GLU A 118 34.10 -30.30 -6.59
CA GLU A 118 33.87 -30.55 -5.16
C GLU A 118 35.03 -30.00 -4.31
N ASN A 119 36.27 -30.22 -4.73
CA ASN A 119 37.43 -29.64 -4.07
C ASN A 119 37.44 -28.10 -4.10
N LEU A 120 36.93 -27.47 -5.17
CA LEU A 120 36.80 -26.01 -5.22
C LEU A 120 35.74 -25.48 -4.25
N GLU A 121 34.67 -26.24 -3.98
CA GLU A 121 33.66 -25.89 -2.98
C GLU A 121 34.23 -25.91 -1.58
N THR A 122 34.96 -26.97 -1.22
CA THR A 122 35.64 -27.09 0.07
C THR A 122 36.65 -25.97 0.29
N ASN A 123 37.55 -25.73 -0.67
CA ASN A 123 38.54 -24.65 -0.58
C ASN A 123 37.89 -23.25 -0.50
N HIS A 124 36.71 -23.06 -1.10
CA HIS A 124 35.99 -21.81 -1.04
C HIS A 124 35.34 -21.60 0.32
N LEU A 125 34.74 -22.64 0.92
CA LEU A 125 34.22 -22.56 2.30
C LEU A 125 35.34 -22.18 3.27
N GLU A 126 36.52 -22.80 3.16
CA GLU A 126 37.71 -22.41 3.94
C GLU A 126 38.09 -20.94 3.71
N SER A 127 38.09 -20.47 2.45
CA SER A 127 38.40 -19.07 2.12
C SER A 127 37.37 -18.07 2.68
N ILE A 128 36.09 -18.47 2.77
CA ILE A 128 35.02 -17.67 3.37
C ILE A 128 35.15 -17.65 4.88
N ASP A 129 35.44 -18.80 5.51
CA ASP A 129 35.70 -18.88 6.95
C ASP A 129 36.93 -18.05 7.36
N GLU A 130 38.00 -18.06 6.55
CA GLU A 130 39.16 -17.17 6.70
C GLU A 130 38.77 -15.68 6.60
N LEU A 131 37.89 -15.33 5.65
CA LEU A 131 37.44 -13.96 5.45
C LEU A 131 36.56 -13.49 6.62
N GLU A 132 35.62 -14.30 7.06
CA GLU A 132 34.77 -14.02 8.22
C GLU A 132 35.61 -13.91 9.49
N ALA A 133 36.56 -14.82 9.70
CA ALA A 133 37.50 -14.75 10.81
C ALA A 133 38.33 -13.46 10.78
N LEU A 134 38.53 -12.80 9.64
CA LEU A 134 39.21 -11.51 9.58
C LEU A 134 38.32 -10.36 10.04
N TYR A 135 37.06 -10.34 9.62
CA TYR A 135 36.15 -9.19 9.78
C TYR A 135 35.19 -9.28 10.97
N ILE A 136 34.92 -10.48 11.49
CA ILE A 136 33.94 -10.68 12.56
C ILE A 136 34.39 -10.00 13.84
N LYS A 137 33.48 -9.34 14.55
CA LYS A 137 33.78 -8.69 15.83
C LYS A 137 33.07 -9.44 16.95
N LEU A 138 33.76 -10.42 17.53
CA LEU A 138 33.26 -11.15 18.68
C LEU A 138 33.67 -10.42 19.98
N PRO A 139 32.75 -10.20 20.93
CA PRO A 139 33.10 -9.64 22.24
C PRO A 139 34.08 -10.54 22.99
N SER A 140 34.90 -9.92 23.86
CA SER A 140 35.94 -10.62 24.63
C SER A 140 35.39 -11.73 25.53
N GLU A 141 34.11 -11.65 25.92
CA GLU A 141 33.43 -12.66 26.74
C GLU A 141 33.37 -14.03 26.04
N ILE A 142 33.22 -14.06 24.71
CA ILE A 142 33.14 -15.31 23.93
C ILE A 142 34.45 -16.10 24.03
N TYR A 143 35.58 -15.40 24.18
CA TYR A 143 36.90 -16.04 24.30
C TYR A 143 37.22 -16.51 25.74
N SER A 144 36.24 -16.48 26.66
CA SER A 144 36.45 -17.02 28.00
C SER A 144 36.69 -18.54 27.96
N VAL A 145 37.52 -19.03 28.89
CA VAL A 145 37.79 -20.46 29.11
C VAL A 145 36.56 -21.24 29.59
N ASP A 146 35.50 -20.52 29.95
CA ASP A 146 34.26 -21.08 30.50
C ASP A 146 33.29 -21.52 29.39
N TYR A 147 33.44 -21.03 28.15
CA TYR A 147 32.53 -21.35 27.04
C TYR A 147 33.03 -22.54 26.18
N GLN A 148 32.08 -23.35 25.73
CA GLN A 148 32.28 -24.53 24.89
C GLN A 148 31.09 -24.76 23.96
N PHE A 149 31.27 -25.64 22.98
CA PHE A 149 30.19 -26.19 22.15
C PHE A 149 29.49 -27.37 22.85
N ASP A 150 28.35 -27.81 22.30
CA ASP A 150 27.56 -28.93 22.83
C ASP A 150 28.33 -30.26 22.82
N ASP A 151 29.27 -30.42 21.89
CA ASP A 151 30.18 -31.57 21.82
C ASP A 151 31.29 -31.54 22.88
N GLY A 152 31.37 -30.48 23.69
CA GLY A 152 32.36 -30.27 24.74
C GLY A 152 33.67 -29.61 24.27
N THR A 153 33.77 -29.21 23.00
CA THR A 153 34.93 -28.49 22.48
C THR A 153 35.00 -27.09 23.08
N LYS A 154 36.11 -26.76 23.75
CA LYS A 154 36.28 -25.45 24.39
C LYS A 154 36.62 -24.36 23.37
N ILE A 155 36.03 -23.19 23.55
CA ILE A 155 36.30 -22.03 22.68
C ILE A 155 37.75 -21.56 22.80
N SER A 156 38.34 -21.66 23.99
CA SER A 156 39.75 -21.30 24.25
C SER A 156 40.77 -22.12 23.47
N ASP A 157 40.38 -23.30 22.99
CA ASP A 157 41.29 -24.25 22.35
C ASP A 157 41.34 -24.05 20.83
N LEU A 158 40.45 -23.22 20.27
CA LEU A 158 40.31 -22.98 18.84
C LEU A 158 40.99 -21.68 18.42
N ASN A 159 41.67 -21.70 17.28
CA ASN A 159 42.06 -20.45 16.62
C ASN A 159 40.82 -19.76 16.00
N ARG A 160 40.97 -18.49 15.58
CA ARG A 160 39.82 -17.70 15.12
C ARG A 160 39.11 -18.29 13.88
N ILE A 161 39.81 -18.99 13.00
CA ILE A 161 39.24 -19.63 11.80
C ILE A 161 38.50 -20.91 12.20
N GLU A 162 39.12 -21.72 13.06
CA GLU A 162 38.52 -22.94 13.62
C GLU A 162 37.27 -22.62 14.43
N LEU A 163 37.26 -21.49 15.16
CA LEU A 163 36.11 -20.99 15.89
C LEU A 163 34.94 -20.66 14.97
N ILE A 164 35.17 -19.90 13.89
CA ILE A 164 34.14 -19.59 12.88
C ILE A 164 33.55 -20.88 12.29
N SER A 165 34.43 -21.78 11.86
CA SER A 165 34.05 -23.06 11.25
C SER A 165 33.21 -23.92 12.22
N SER A 166 33.57 -23.90 13.50
CA SER A 166 32.88 -24.67 14.55
C SER A 166 31.56 -24.02 14.99
N LEU A 167 31.48 -22.68 15.01
CA LEU A 167 30.24 -21.94 15.24
C LEU A 167 29.18 -22.31 14.19
N LYS A 168 29.54 -22.28 12.90
CA LYS A 168 28.62 -22.67 11.82
C LYS A 168 28.11 -24.11 11.94
N LYS A 169 28.97 -25.04 12.40
CA LYS A 169 28.60 -26.45 12.59
C LYS A 169 27.68 -26.70 13.78
N ASN A 170 27.73 -25.84 14.79
CA ASN A 170 26.97 -25.96 16.04
C ASN A 170 25.87 -24.90 16.14
N ASP A 171 25.24 -24.54 15.01
CA ASP A 171 24.13 -23.58 14.94
C ASP A 171 24.41 -22.24 15.64
N TYR A 172 25.68 -21.80 15.59
CA TYR A 172 26.19 -20.54 16.13
C TYR A 172 26.07 -20.37 17.65
N LYS A 173 25.78 -21.44 18.40
CA LYS A 173 25.58 -21.40 19.84
C LYS A 173 26.80 -21.88 20.61
N ILE A 174 27.06 -21.23 21.74
CA ILE A 174 28.06 -21.65 22.74
C ILE A 174 27.43 -21.60 24.12
N ASN A 175 27.85 -22.49 25.02
CA ASN A 175 27.36 -22.55 26.39
C ASN A 175 28.51 -22.61 27.40
N ASN A 176 28.24 -22.27 28.65
CA ASN A 176 29.26 -22.24 29.70
C ASN A 176 29.53 -23.62 30.38
N GLY A 177 29.23 -24.73 29.71
CA GLY A 177 29.57 -26.09 30.13
C GLY A 177 28.67 -26.74 31.17
N TYR A 178 27.63 -26.06 31.65
CA TYR A 178 26.59 -26.69 32.47
C TYR A 178 25.67 -27.55 31.60
N ARG A 179 25.51 -28.83 31.95
CA ARG A 179 24.68 -29.79 31.17
C ARG A 179 23.17 -29.58 31.29
N ASP A 180 22.74 -28.80 32.27
CA ASP A 180 21.33 -28.65 32.61
C ASP A 180 20.90 -27.20 32.34
N SER A 181 20.03 -27.02 31.34
CA SER A 181 19.47 -25.71 30.96
C SER A 181 18.61 -25.09 32.06
N TYR A 182 18.22 -25.87 33.09
CA TYR A 182 17.49 -25.39 34.26
C TYR A 182 18.41 -24.98 35.42
N SER A 183 19.73 -25.11 35.26
CA SER A 183 20.68 -24.60 36.24
C SER A 183 20.65 -23.07 36.25
N PRO A 184 20.50 -22.41 37.41
CA PRO A 184 20.56 -20.95 37.50
C PRO A 184 21.93 -20.36 37.11
N TYR A 185 22.92 -21.22 36.83
CA TYR A 185 24.24 -20.85 36.35
C TYR A 185 24.45 -21.14 34.85
N TYR A 186 23.50 -21.77 34.15
CA TYR A 186 23.61 -22.02 32.70
C TYR A 186 23.52 -20.71 31.93
N LYS A 187 24.45 -20.51 31.01
CA LYS A 187 24.45 -19.39 30.07
C LYS A 187 24.74 -19.93 28.67
N GLU A 188 23.84 -19.62 27.75
CA GLU A 188 24.03 -19.84 26.31
C GLU A 188 24.17 -18.47 25.62
N ILE A 189 25.07 -18.39 24.66
CA ILE A 189 25.24 -17.21 23.80
C ILE A 189 24.98 -17.65 22.36
N ASP A 190 23.99 -17.02 21.72
CA ASP A 190 23.79 -17.11 20.28
C ASP A 190 24.70 -16.08 19.59
N CYS A 191 25.62 -16.57 18.76
CA CYS A 191 26.57 -15.73 18.06
C CYS A 191 26.07 -15.25 16.67
N ARG A 192 24.86 -15.63 16.21
CA ARG A 192 24.35 -15.29 14.87
C ARG A 192 24.36 -13.79 14.60
N GLN A 193 24.03 -12.98 15.61
CA GLN A 193 23.99 -11.53 15.46
C GLN A 193 25.32 -10.96 14.96
N TYR A 194 26.47 -11.49 15.41
CA TYR A 194 27.79 -11.04 14.97
C TYR A 194 28.13 -11.41 13.53
N PHE A 195 27.51 -12.46 13.00
CA PHE A 195 27.61 -12.82 11.58
C PHE A 195 26.66 -11.96 10.74
N ASN A 196 25.46 -11.66 11.24
CA ASN A 196 24.54 -10.73 10.57
C ASN A 196 25.15 -9.32 10.45
N ASP A 197 25.90 -8.88 11.47
CA ASP A 197 26.62 -7.61 11.45
C ASP A 197 27.74 -7.56 10.39
N LEU A 198 28.25 -8.71 9.92
CA LEU A 198 29.21 -8.74 8.81
C LEU A 198 28.59 -8.23 7.51
N GLU A 199 27.29 -8.42 7.30
CA GLU A 199 26.57 -7.94 6.11
C GLU A 199 26.56 -6.40 6.03
N GLN A 200 26.71 -5.72 7.17
CA GLN A 200 26.83 -4.26 7.24
C GLN A 200 28.26 -3.77 6.89
N ASN A 201 29.25 -4.67 6.82
CA ASN A 201 30.62 -4.32 6.47
C ASN A 201 30.83 -4.35 4.95
N SER A 202 30.89 -3.16 4.35
CA SER A 202 31.04 -3.00 2.89
C SER A 202 32.28 -3.68 2.29
N GLU A 203 33.39 -3.76 3.03
CA GLU A 203 34.63 -4.38 2.53
C GLU A 203 34.56 -5.91 2.61
N TYR A 204 33.97 -6.46 3.67
CA TYR A 204 33.66 -7.89 3.76
C TYR A 204 32.75 -8.31 2.61
N MET A 205 31.64 -7.60 2.41
CA MET A 205 30.67 -7.89 1.33
C MET A 205 31.34 -7.86 -0.04
N ARG A 206 32.13 -6.83 -0.34
CA ARG A 206 32.88 -6.74 -1.60
C ARG A 206 33.87 -7.89 -1.80
N ARG A 207 34.58 -8.32 -0.75
CA ARG A 207 35.57 -9.41 -0.85
C ARG A 207 34.91 -10.79 -0.92
N SER A 208 33.82 -11.00 -0.18
CA SER A 208 32.99 -12.21 -0.24
C SER A 208 32.39 -12.37 -1.63
N GLU A 209 31.82 -11.29 -2.19
CA GLU A 209 31.30 -11.26 -3.56
C GLU A 209 32.40 -11.59 -4.59
N LYS A 210 33.60 -11.03 -4.43
CA LYS A 210 34.73 -11.35 -5.32
C LYS A 210 35.14 -12.83 -5.25
N LEU A 211 35.14 -13.44 -4.07
CA LEU A 211 35.42 -14.87 -3.90
C LEU A 211 34.33 -15.73 -4.55
N ASN A 212 33.07 -15.36 -4.37
CA ASN A 212 31.92 -16.01 -5.00
C ASN A 212 32.01 -15.95 -6.53
N ILE A 213 32.37 -14.79 -7.10
CA ILE A 213 32.56 -14.62 -8.55
C ILE A 213 33.72 -15.49 -9.06
N ILE A 214 34.83 -15.58 -8.32
CA ILE A 214 35.97 -16.42 -8.71
C ILE A 214 35.57 -17.91 -8.69
N LEU A 215 34.85 -18.35 -7.66
CA LEU A 215 34.35 -19.72 -7.57
C LEU A 215 33.41 -20.01 -8.75
N TYR A 216 32.46 -19.11 -8.99
CA TYR A 216 31.49 -19.23 -10.08
C TYR A 216 32.19 -19.36 -11.44
N ASN A 217 33.16 -18.49 -11.73
CA ASN A 217 33.91 -18.53 -13.00
C ASN A 217 34.72 -19.82 -13.17
N LYS A 218 35.37 -20.32 -12.12
CA LYS A 218 36.11 -21.59 -12.17
C LYS A 218 35.17 -22.78 -12.39
N LYS A 219 34.03 -22.82 -11.69
CA LYS A 219 33.00 -23.85 -11.90
C LYS A 219 32.43 -23.81 -13.31
N LEU A 220 32.21 -22.62 -13.88
CA LEU A 220 31.73 -22.48 -15.25
C LEU A 220 32.69 -23.10 -16.27
N ILE A 221 34.00 -22.85 -16.14
CA ILE A 221 35.01 -23.43 -17.04
C ILE A 221 35.00 -24.96 -16.95
N LEU A 222 35.01 -25.52 -15.74
CA LEU A 222 34.99 -26.97 -15.54
C LEU A 222 33.69 -27.62 -16.02
N ARG A 223 32.55 -26.96 -15.83
CA ARG A 223 31.25 -27.41 -16.37
C ARG A 223 31.25 -27.39 -17.90
N GLU A 224 31.88 -26.40 -18.52
CA GLU A 224 32.02 -26.34 -19.97
C GLU A 224 32.97 -27.44 -20.50
N GLU A 225 34.08 -27.73 -19.82
CA GLU A 225 34.95 -28.88 -20.14
C GLU A 225 34.18 -30.21 -20.04
N ILE A 226 33.39 -30.40 -18.98
CA ILE A 226 32.50 -31.57 -18.84
C ILE A 226 31.50 -31.64 -19.99
N ARG A 227 30.94 -30.50 -20.41
CA ARG A 227 30.00 -30.42 -21.55
C ARG A 227 30.67 -30.86 -22.84
N ILE A 228 31.89 -30.38 -23.13
CA ILE A 228 32.67 -30.76 -24.31
C ILE A 228 32.98 -32.27 -24.28
N LEU A 229 33.45 -32.80 -23.16
CA LEU A 229 33.69 -34.24 -22.99
C LEU A 229 32.40 -35.06 -23.14
N GLY A 230 31.26 -34.53 -22.70
CA GLY A 230 29.94 -35.12 -22.89
C GLY A 230 29.53 -35.17 -24.37
N ILE A 231 29.85 -34.14 -25.15
CA ILE A 231 29.64 -34.11 -26.61
C ILE A 231 30.54 -35.12 -27.32
N ASP A 232 31.82 -35.18 -26.94
CA ASP A 232 32.74 -36.18 -27.49
C ASP A 232 32.24 -37.60 -27.17
N LYS A 233 31.76 -37.84 -25.95
CA LYS A 233 31.12 -39.10 -25.54
C LYS A 233 29.90 -39.44 -26.39
N LEU A 234 29.05 -38.46 -26.69
CA LEU A 234 27.90 -38.63 -27.59
C LEU A 234 28.32 -39.01 -29.02
N SER A 235 29.44 -38.47 -29.51
CA SER A 235 29.97 -38.84 -30.83
C SER A 235 30.36 -40.32 -30.95
N PHE A 236 30.75 -40.96 -29.84
CA PHE A 236 31.05 -42.40 -29.77
C PHE A 236 29.80 -43.27 -29.54
N LYS A 237 28.67 -42.68 -29.14
CA LYS A 237 27.36 -43.34 -29.08
C LYS A 237 26.64 -43.39 -30.44
N SER A 238 27.07 -42.60 -31.42
CA SER A 238 26.50 -42.58 -32.77
C SER A 238 26.81 -43.87 -33.56
N TYR A 239 25.89 -44.27 -34.47
CA TYR A 239 26.00 -45.50 -35.24
C TYR A 239 27.12 -45.42 -36.29
N LYS A 240 28.29 -45.99 -35.97
CA LYS A 240 29.43 -46.07 -36.90
C LYS A 240 29.44 -47.39 -37.68
N LYS A 241 29.82 -47.32 -38.96
CA LYS A 241 29.74 -48.46 -39.90
C LYS A 241 30.83 -49.49 -39.66
N ILE A 242 30.56 -50.77 -39.94
CA ILE A 242 31.58 -51.83 -39.87
C ILE A 242 32.78 -51.53 -40.80
N SER A 243 32.56 -50.83 -41.91
CA SER A 243 33.64 -50.39 -42.80
C SER A 243 34.67 -49.47 -42.11
N GLU A 244 34.30 -48.76 -41.04
CA GLU A 244 35.21 -47.87 -40.31
C GLU A 244 36.12 -48.65 -39.37
N ILE A 245 35.62 -49.69 -38.70
CA ILE A 245 36.47 -50.55 -37.86
C ILE A 245 37.47 -51.33 -38.72
N ILE A 246 37.06 -51.72 -39.94
CA ILE A 246 37.97 -52.35 -40.91
C ILE A 246 39.10 -51.38 -41.31
N LYS A 247 38.80 -50.09 -41.54
CA LYS A 247 39.81 -49.06 -41.83
C LYS A 247 40.74 -48.81 -40.65
N ILE A 248 40.20 -48.69 -39.43
CA ILE A 248 41.01 -48.52 -38.20
C ILE A 248 41.98 -49.70 -38.04
N ASN A 249 41.51 -50.93 -38.28
CA ASN A 249 42.36 -52.13 -38.22
C ASN A 249 43.43 -52.13 -39.34
N GLN A 250 43.12 -51.61 -40.53
CA GLN A 250 44.09 -51.43 -41.62
C GLN A 250 45.16 -50.38 -41.29
N ASP A 251 44.76 -49.24 -40.73
CA ASP A 251 45.67 -48.16 -40.30
C ASP A 251 46.61 -48.63 -39.16
N ASN A 252 46.15 -49.59 -38.36
CA ASN A 252 46.94 -50.28 -37.32
C ASN A 252 47.77 -51.48 -37.85
N ASN A 253 47.99 -51.60 -39.16
CA ASN A 253 48.79 -52.64 -39.82
C ASN A 253 48.29 -54.11 -39.65
N ILE A 254 47.01 -54.34 -39.37
CA ILE A 254 46.45 -55.70 -39.34
C ILE A 254 46.16 -56.16 -40.77
N SER A 255 46.73 -57.30 -41.19
CA SER A 255 46.45 -57.87 -42.51
C SER A 255 45.00 -58.39 -42.60
N ILE A 256 44.35 -58.07 -43.72
CA ILE A 256 42.97 -58.50 -44.05
C ILE A 256 42.85 -60.03 -44.02
N ASP A 257 43.87 -60.76 -44.45
CA ASP A 257 43.86 -62.22 -44.43
C ASP A 257 43.81 -62.77 -43.00
N THR A 258 44.49 -62.13 -42.05
CA THR A 258 44.46 -62.51 -40.63
C THR A 258 43.14 -62.11 -40.00
N LEU A 259 42.66 -60.89 -40.27
CA LEU A 259 41.39 -60.37 -39.75
C LEU A 259 40.21 -61.32 -40.02
N PHE A 260 40.02 -61.73 -41.27
CA PHE A 260 38.91 -62.63 -41.64
C PHE A 260 39.13 -64.08 -41.19
N LYS A 261 40.39 -64.54 -41.05
CA LYS A 261 40.69 -65.89 -40.52
C LYS A 261 40.46 -65.97 -39.01
N ASP A 262 40.83 -64.94 -38.27
CA ASP A 262 40.68 -64.90 -36.81
C ASP A 262 39.20 -64.84 -36.39
N PHE A 263 38.35 -64.11 -37.14
CA PHE A 263 36.89 -64.15 -36.91
C PHE A 263 36.29 -65.54 -37.10
N ILE A 264 36.77 -66.28 -38.10
CA ILE A 264 36.29 -67.64 -38.36
C ILE A 264 36.83 -68.62 -37.32
N ASN A 265 38.10 -68.50 -36.93
CA ASN A 265 38.74 -69.39 -35.96
C ASN A 265 38.22 -69.20 -34.54
N ASN A 266 38.01 -67.97 -34.07
CA ASN A 266 37.49 -67.71 -32.73
C ASN A 266 36.06 -68.24 -32.56
N TYR A 267 35.22 -68.11 -33.60
CA TYR A 267 33.87 -68.68 -33.60
C TYR A 267 33.87 -70.22 -33.62
N LEU A 268 34.75 -70.83 -34.41
CA LEU A 268 34.95 -72.29 -34.45
C LEU A 268 35.48 -72.87 -33.11
N ILE A 269 35.94 -72.05 -32.18
CA ILE A 269 36.35 -72.48 -30.84
C ILE A 269 35.18 -72.40 -29.85
N GLU A 270 34.30 -71.39 -29.98
CA GLU A 270 33.18 -71.16 -29.04
C GLU A 270 31.90 -71.98 -29.35
N HIS A 271 31.66 -72.40 -30.61
CA HIS A 271 30.35 -72.97 -31.01
C HIS A 271 30.42 -74.20 -31.93
N VAL A 272 31.04 -75.30 -31.49
CA VAL A 272 31.07 -76.56 -32.25
C VAL A 272 30.23 -77.65 -31.60
N GLU A 273 28.98 -77.79 -32.06
CA GLU A 273 28.28 -79.08 -32.04
C GLU A 273 27.79 -79.54 -33.44
N ASN A 274 27.72 -78.66 -34.46
CA ASN A 274 27.16 -79.03 -35.76
C ASN A 274 28.20 -79.21 -36.89
N LYS A 275 28.47 -80.47 -37.26
CA LYS A 275 29.36 -80.86 -38.38
C LYS A 275 28.96 -80.29 -39.75
N GLN A 276 27.68 -79.98 -39.94
CA GLN A 276 27.14 -79.48 -41.21
C GLN A 276 27.62 -78.06 -41.55
N TYR A 277 27.79 -77.18 -40.54
CA TYR A 277 28.22 -75.80 -40.76
C TYR A 277 29.70 -75.72 -41.13
N LYS A 278 30.56 -76.47 -40.45
CA LYS A 278 32.01 -76.50 -40.76
C LYS A 278 32.29 -76.84 -42.23
N SER A 279 31.53 -77.78 -42.80
CA SER A 279 31.69 -78.15 -44.21
C SER A 279 31.29 -77.04 -45.19
N GLU A 280 30.31 -76.18 -44.86
CA GLU A 280 29.93 -75.05 -45.71
C GLU A 280 30.93 -73.89 -45.56
N TYR A 281 31.51 -73.70 -44.38
CA TYR A 281 32.58 -72.73 -44.14
C TYR A 281 33.83 -73.04 -44.96
N ASP A 282 34.27 -74.30 -44.95
CA ASP A 282 35.42 -74.74 -45.74
C ASP A 282 35.19 -74.56 -47.25
N LYS A 283 33.93 -74.73 -47.72
CA LYS A 283 33.55 -74.48 -49.12
C LYS A 283 33.60 -72.99 -49.49
N VAL A 284 33.11 -72.11 -48.61
CA VAL A 284 33.16 -70.65 -48.84
C VAL A 284 34.62 -70.18 -48.88
N LEU A 285 35.44 -70.60 -47.91
CA LEU A 285 36.85 -70.24 -47.82
C LEU A 285 37.70 -70.76 -48.99
N SER A 286 37.40 -71.96 -49.49
CA SER A 286 38.14 -72.60 -50.58
C SER A 286 37.67 -72.15 -51.97
N SER A 287 36.61 -71.32 -52.06
CA SER A 287 36.05 -70.85 -53.32
C SER A 287 36.89 -69.74 -53.95
N CYS A 288 37.03 -69.78 -55.28
CA CYS A 288 37.65 -68.71 -56.06
C CYS A 288 36.90 -67.37 -55.97
N TYR A 289 35.62 -67.36 -55.56
CA TYR A 289 34.82 -66.15 -55.37
C TYR A 289 34.91 -65.56 -53.95
N PHE A 290 35.62 -66.20 -53.01
CA PHE A 290 35.80 -65.65 -51.66
C PHE A 290 36.46 -64.26 -51.61
N PRO A 291 37.48 -63.95 -52.44
CA PRO A 291 38.03 -62.60 -52.51
C PRO A 291 37.01 -61.52 -52.88
N LEU A 292 36.06 -61.83 -53.76
CA LEU A 292 34.97 -60.92 -54.12
C LEU A 292 34.10 -60.61 -52.91
N LEU A 293 33.72 -61.65 -52.15
CA LEU A 293 32.92 -61.49 -50.93
C LEU A 293 33.63 -60.60 -49.90
N ARG A 294 34.95 -60.75 -49.72
CA ARG A 294 35.74 -59.87 -48.85
C ARG A 294 35.74 -58.43 -49.32
N VAL A 295 35.91 -58.19 -50.61
CA VAL A 295 35.88 -56.83 -51.17
C VAL A 295 34.52 -56.16 -50.96
N LEU A 296 33.42 -56.91 -51.13
CA LEU A 296 32.07 -56.40 -50.90
C LEU A 296 31.84 -55.99 -49.43
N LEU A 297 32.42 -56.71 -48.47
CA LEU A 297 32.37 -56.39 -47.04
C LEU A 297 33.29 -55.19 -46.68
N ILE A 298 34.53 -55.19 -47.17
CA ILE A 298 35.52 -54.13 -46.89
C ILE A 298 35.05 -52.77 -47.41
N GLN A 299 34.46 -52.74 -48.61
CA GLN A 299 33.98 -51.49 -49.21
C GLN A 299 32.58 -51.08 -48.72
N GLY A 300 31.94 -51.88 -47.84
CA GLY A 300 30.64 -51.57 -47.27
C GLY A 300 29.45 -51.72 -48.23
N TYR A 301 29.60 -52.52 -49.29
CA TYR A 301 28.47 -52.90 -50.15
C TYR A 301 27.61 -53.99 -49.51
N ILE A 302 28.21 -54.85 -48.68
CA ILE A 302 27.52 -55.69 -47.71
C ILE A 302 27.89 -55.12 -46.34
N ASP A 303 26.92 -54.57 -45.63
CA ASP A 303 27.10 -53.90 -44.34
C ASP A 303 26.24 -54.56 -43.25
N GLU A 304 26.32 -54.06 -42.02
CA GLU A 304 25.44 -54.37 -40.89
C GLU A 304 23.92 -54.44 -41.23
N ASN A 305 23.46 -53.74 -42.27
CA ASN A 305 22.05 -53.66 -42.67
C ASN A 305 21.73 -54.66 -43.79
N TYR A 306 22.60 -55.65 -44.04
CA TYR A 306 22.38 -56.65 -45.09
C TYR A 306 21.01 -57.35 -44.96
N ASN A 307 20.49 -57.49 -43.73
CA ASN A 307 19.17 -58.06 -43.45
C ASN A 307 18.00 -57.31 -44.12
N ASP A 308 18.14 -56.00 -44.38
CA ASP A 308 17.12 -55.20 -45.07
C ASP A 308 16.91 -55.65 -46.53
N TYR A 309 17.94 -56.26 -47.12
CA TYR A 309 17.90 -56.79 -48.49
C TYR A 309 17.56 -58.29 -48.56
N THR A 310 17.53 -58.99 -47.41
CA THR A 310 17.28 -60.46 -47.34
C THR A 310 15.93 -60.84 -46.69
N SER A 311 15.33 -59.96 -45.88
CA SER A 311 14.13 -60.21 -45.06
C SER A 311 12.77 -60.14 -45.78
N PHE A 312 12.73 -59.83 -47.09
CA PHE A 312 11.52 -59.56 -47.88
C PHE A 312 10.45 -60.70 -47.94
N PHE A 313 10.68 -61.90 -47.39
CA PHE A 313 9.73 -63.02 -47.51
C PHE A 313 9.28 -63.65 -46.19
N ASP A 314 9.49 -63.00 -45.04
CA ASP A 314 8.98 -63.53 -43.77
C ASP A 314 7.60 -62.94 -43.46
N GLU A 315 6.55 -63.77 -43.56
CA GLU A 315 5.18 -63.44 -43.11
C GLU A 315 5.10 -63.11 -41.60
N GLN A 316 6.18 -63.34 -40.85
CA GLN A 316 6.34 -63.00 -39.42
C GLN A 316 7.13 -61.69 -39.17
N GLY A 317 7.60 -60.97 -40.20
CA GLY A 317 8.43 -59.77 -40.09
C GLY A 317 7.72 -58.46 -39.73
N LEU A 318 8.49 -57.43 -39.31
CA LEU A 318 8.02 -56.05 -39.08
C LEU A 318 7.38 -55.46 -40.33
N SER A 319 6.45 -54.50 -40.17
CA SER A 319 5.92 -53.78 -41.34
C SER A 319 6.98 -52.85 -41.95
N GLN A 320 6.76 -52.42 -43.19
CA GLN A 320 7.67 -51.48 -43.87
C GLN A 320 7.84 -50.16 -43.09
N ASN A 321 6.75 -49.65 -42.48
CA ASN A 321 6.80 -48.44 -41.64
C ASN A 321 7.58 -48.70 -40.35
N ASP A 322 7.30 -49.79 -39.64
CA ASP A 322 8.00 -50.13 -38.40
C ASP A 322 9.51 -50.35 -38.62
N THR A 323 9.87 -50.91 -39.78
CA THR A 323 11.27 -51.12 -40.18
C THR A 323 11.95 -49.79 -40.51
N LEU A 324 11.26 -48.90 -41.24
CA LEU A 324 11.75 -47.56 -41.54
C LEU A 324 11.94 -46.73 -40.26
N PHE A 325 11.01 -46.80 -39.31
CA PHE A 325 11.10 -46.11 -38.03
C PHE A 325 12.34 -46.52 -37.23
N LEU A 326 12.54 -47.83 -37.01
CA LEU A 326 13.73 -48.35 -36.31
C LEU A 326 15.03 -48.01 -37.03
N ARG A 327 14.99 -47.92 -38.36
CA ARG A 327 16.16 -47.54 -39.15
C ARG A 327 16.48 -46.06 -39.04
N ASN A 328 15.49 -45.19 -39.11
CA ASN A 328 15.68 -43.74 -38.93
C ASN A 328 16.31 -43.44 -37.56
N ILE A 329 15.99 -44.22 -36.53
CA ILE A 329 16.66 -44.18 -35.22
C ILE A 329 18.14 -44.54 -35.33
N ASN A 330 18.49 -45.64 -36.01
CA ASN A 330 19.89 -46.03 -36.21
C ASN A 330 20.67 -45.05 -37.11
N GLU A 331 20.01 -44.39 -38.06
CA GLU A 331 20.62 -43.43 -38.98
C GLU A 331 20.59 -41.98 -38.47
N HIS A 332 20.10 -41.74 -37.24
CA HIS A 332 19.92 -40.41 -36.64
C HIS A 332 19.07 -39.45 -37.50
N ILE A 333 18.12 -39.99 -38.27
CA ILE A 333 17.17 -39.22 -39.06
C ILE A 333 15.95 -38.96 -38.17
N LYS A 334 15.61 -37.68 -37.93
CA LYS A 334 14.40 -37.34 -37.17
C LYS A 334 13.17 -37.93 -37.87
N ASN A 335 12.40 -38.72 -37.12
CA ASN A 335 11.08 -39.17 -37.53
C ASN A 335 10.06 -38.05 -37.31
N ASP A 336 9.02 -38.05 -38.13
CA ASP A 336 7.79 -37.34 -37.79
C ASP A 336 7.16 -38.00 -36.55
N TRP A 337 6.73 -37.19 -35.59
CA TRP A 337 6.10 -37.68 -34.36
C TRP A 337 4.79 -38.43 -34.64
N GLU A 338 4.10 -38.08 -35.73
CA GLU A 338 2.84 -38.70 -36.17
C GLU A 338 3.03 -39.97 -36.99
N PHE A 339 4.27 -40.39 -37.23
CA PHE A 339 4.58 -41.55 -38.06
C PHE A 339 3.91 -42.84 -37.52
N GLU A 340 3.00 -43.44 -38.29
CA GLU A 340 2.17 -44.56 -37.84
C GLU A 340 2.96 -45.87 -37.70
N LEU A 341 2.90 -46.49 -36.53
CA LEU A 341 3.50 -47.79 -36.23
C LEU A 341 2.42 -48.87 -36.12
N LYS A 342 2.61 -50.00 -36.83
CA LYS A 342 1.63 -51.10 -36.89
C LYS A 342 1.92 -52.21 -35.89
N LYS A 343 3.21 -52.54 -35.67
CA LYS A 343 3.65 -53.56 -34.71
C LYS A 343 4.48 -52.93 -33.60
N THR A 344 3.89 -51.96 -32.89
CA THR A 344 4.51 -51.18 -31.80
C THR A 344 5.15 -52.05 -30.72
N GLU A 345 4.56 -53.19 -30.38
CA GLU A 345 5.12 -54.16 -29.42
C GLU A 345 6.48 -54.71 -29.87
N ILE A 346 6.59 -55.09 -31.15
CA ILE A 346 7.84 -55.63 -31.71
C ILE A 346 8.88 -54.51 -31.85
N VAL A 347 8.45 -53.30 -32.21
CA VAL A 347 9.30 -52.11 -32.26
C VAL A 347 9.90 -51.81 -30.89
N LEU A 348 9.07 -51.72 -29.84
CA LEU A 348 9.50 -51.48 -28.47
C LEU A 348 10.44 -52.59 -27.97
N LYS A 349 10.11 -53.86 -28.25
CA LYS A 349 10.98 -55.00 -27.89
C LYS A 349 12.37 -54.87 -28.53
N ARG A 350 12.46 -54.43 -29.79
CA ARG A 350 13.75 -54.21 -30.49
C ARG A 350 14.50 -52.98 -30.02
N LEU A 351 13.81 -51.94 -29.58
CA LEU A 351 14.44 -50.79 -28.93
C LEU A 351 15.09 -51.20 -27.60
N ASN A 352 14.43 -52.08 -26.85
CA ASN A 352 14.90 -52.56 -25.55
C ASN A 352 15.95 -53.69 -25.63
N SER A 353 16.06 -54.42 -26.75
CA SER A 353 16.81 -55.68 -26.84
C SER A 353 18.34 -55.58 -27.00
N ASP A 354 18.99 -54.49 -26.57
CA ASP A 354 20.45 -54.30 -26.76
C ASP A 354 21.08 -53.36 -25.72
N ASN A 355 20.86 -53.48 -24.39
CA ASN A 355 21.49 -52.60 -23.37
C ASN A 355 21.56 -51.09 -23.78
N SER A 356 20.49 -50.56 -24.40
CA SER A 356 20.64 -49.75 -25.62
C SER A 356 20.81 -48.24 -25.45
N SER A 357 21.82 -47.71 -26.13
CA SER A 357 22.04 -46.28 -26.39
C SER A 357 20.94 -45.62 -27.22
N LYS A 358 20.03 -46.41 -27.83
CA LYS A 358 19.02 -45.96 -28.80
C LYS A 358 17.93 -45.09 -28.19
N PHE A 359 17.57 -45.29 -26.92
CA PHE A 359 16.61 -44.44 -26.18
C PHE A 359 17.16 -43.05 -25.83
N ASN A 360 18.36 -42.68 -26.30
CA ASN A 360 18.86 -41.31 -26.24
C ASN A 360 18.59 -40.51 -27.54
N GLU A 361 18.15 -41.17 -28.61
CA GLU A 361 17.99 -40.55 -29.92
C GLU A 361 16.63 -39.85 -30.06
N PRO A 362 16.59 -38.55 -30.42
CA PRO A 362 15.32 -37.83 -30.65
C PRO A 362 14.41 -38.50 -31.68
N ALA A 363 14.98 -39.28 -32.60
CA ALA A 363 14.25 -40.03 -33.62
C ALA A 363 13.29 -41.09 -33.03
N VAL A 364 13.44 -41.48 -31.76
CA VAL A 364 12.52 -42.39 -31.06
C VAL A 364 11.19 -41.72 -30.69
N LEU A 365 11.15 -40.38 -30.62
CA LEU A 365 9.94 -39.64 -30.25
C LEU A 365 8.82 -39.88 -31.27
N ASN A 366 7.78 -40.57 -30.85
CA ASN A 366 6.66 -40.96 -31.69
C ASN A 366 5.38 -41.17 -30.88
N TYR A 367 4.26 -40.68 -31.38
CA TYR A 367 2.97 -40.77 -30.70
C TYR A 367 2.45 -42.20 -30.61
N SER A 368 2.52 -42.99 -31.68
CA SER A 368 2.07 -44.40 -31.67
C SER A 368 2.87 -45.25 -30.67
N LEU A 369 4.17 -44.96 -30.54
CA LEU A 369 5.04 -45.62 -29.57
C LEU A 369 4.67 -45.22 -28.13
N LEU A 370 4.48 -43.92 -27.86
CA LEU A 370 4.08 -43.45 -26.53
C LEU A 370 2.69 -43.95 -26.13
N ASP A 371 1.71 -43.92 -27.05
CA ASP A 371 0.37 -44.47 -26.86
C ASP A 371 0.46 -45.96 -26.47
N HIS A 372 1.31 -46.73 -27.16
CA HIS A 372 1.55 -48.14 -26.82
C HIS A 372 2.20 -48.31 -25.44
N ILE A 373 3.26 -47.55 -25.12
CA ILE A 373 3.92 -47.62 -23.80
C ILE A 373 2.91 -47.33 -22.68
N LEU A 374 2.10 -46.29 -22.81
CA LEU A 374 1.05 -45.94 -21.85
C LEU A 374 -0.02 -47.04 -21.76
N SER A 375 -0.37 -47.69 -22.87
CA SER A 375 -1.31 -48.82 -22.88
C SER A 375 -0.79 -50.05 -22.12
N THR A 376 0.53 -50.27 -22.11
CA THR A 376 1.16 -51.40 -21.40
C THR A 376 1.37 -51.14 -19.91
N ASN A 377 1.32 -49.88 -19.47
CA ASN A 377 1.54 -49.45 -18.09
C ASN A 377 2.89 -49.93 -17.48
N LYS A 378 3.92 -50.10 -18.32
CA LYS A 378 5.28 -50.44 -17.88
C LYS A 378 6.06 -49.18 -17.54
N THR A 379 6.22 -48.90 -16.24
CA THR A 379 6.87 -47.68 -15.74
C THR A 379 8.32 -47.54 -16.21
N SER A 380 9.07 -48.64 -16.36
CA SER A 380 10.46 -48.58 -16.85
C SER A 380 10.58 -48.01 -18.28
N ASP A 381 9.69 -48.44 -19.18
CA ASP A 381 9.70 -48.02 -20.58
C ASP A 381 9.25 -46.55 -20.70
N LEU A 382 8.25 -46.17 -19.89
CA LEU A 382 7.76 -44.78 -19.81
C LEU A 382 8.82 -43.84 -19.23
N SER A 383 9.51 -44.23 -18.16
CA SER A 383 10.59 -43.42 -17.59
C SER A 383 11.77 -43.27 -18.54
N GLN A 384 12.09 -44.29 -19.36
CA GLN A 384 13.08 -44.13 -20.42
C GLN A 384 12.62 -43.14 -21.49
N PHE A 385 11.34 -43.19 -21.88
CA PHE A 385 10.77 -42.26 -22.85
C PHE A 385 10.74 -40.80 -22.32
N ILE A 386 10.44 -40.60 -21.04
CA ILE A 386 10.45 -39.25 -20.43
C ILE A 386 11.88 -38.72 -20.28
N ASN A 387 12.85 -39.56 -19.92
CA ASN A 387 14.26 -39.18 -19.91
C ASN A 387 14.77 -38.75 -21.29
N LEU A 388 14.25 -39.37 -22.36
CA LEU A 388 14.53 -38.96 -23.74
C LEU A 388 14.02 -37.54 -24.03
N LEU A 389 12.79 -37.21 -23.59
CA LEU A 389 12.23 -35.85 -23.69
C LEU A 389 13.08 -34.83 -22.93
N LYS A 390 13.49 -35.17 -21.70
CA LYS A 390 14.32 -34.33 -20.83
C LYS A 390 15.70 -34.06 -21.41
N SER A 391 16.37 -35.10 -21.89
CA SER A 391 17.75 -35.02 -22.38
C SER A 391 17.85 -34.21 -23.69
N ASN A 392 16.80 -34.25 -24.52
CA ASN A 392 16.74 -33.53 -25.79
C ASN A 392 16.00 -32.19 -25.71
N ARG A 393 15.44 -31.83 -24.54
CA ARG A 393 14.64 -30.60 -24.31
C ARG A 393 13.46 -30.45 -25.29
N GLU A 394 12.81 -31.56 -25.64
CA GLU A 394 11.72 -31.60 -26.62
C GLU A 394 10.37 -31.28 -25.96
N ILE A 395 10.24 -30.05 -25.43
CA ILE A 395 9.03 -29.55 -24.76
C ILE A 395 7.84 -29.45 -25.74
N ASP A 396 8.12 -29.11 -27.01
CA ASP A 396 7.11 -29.04 -28.06
C ASP A 396 6.42 -30.38 -28.30
N PHE A 397 7.14 -31.49 -28.13
CA PHE A 397 6.55 -32.82 -28.20
C PHE A 397 5.48 -32.99 -27.12
N ILE A 398 5.79 -32.61 -25.87
CA ILE A 398 4.87 -32.71 -24.73
C ILE A 398 3.62 -31.86 -25.00
N ASN A 399 3.80 -30.58 -25.34
CA ASN A 399 2.71 -29.65 -25.63
C ASN A 399 1.77 -30.18 -26.72
N LYS A 400 2.32 -30.61 -27.86
CA LYS A 400 1.51 -31.14 -28.98
C LYS A 400 0.89 -32.49 -28.68
N TYR A 401 1.59 -33.36 -27.94
CA TYR A 401 1.06 -34.66 -27.55
C TYR A 401 -0.11 -34.53 -26.57
N LEU A 402 -0.02 -33.64 -25.57
CA LEU A 402 -1.13 -33.36 -24.65
C LEU A 402 -2.35 -32.84 -25.41
N ALA A 403 -2.15 -31.88 -26.33
CA ALA A 403 -3.22 -31.33 -27.17
C ALA A 403 -3.85 -32.39 -28.10
N LYS A 404 -3.03 -33.23 -28.74
CA LYS A 404 -3.50 -34.40 -29.54
C LYS A 404 -4.35 -35.32 -28.68
N SER A 405 -3.82 -35.71 -27.52
CA SER A 405 -4.46 -36.66 -26.61
C SER A 405 -5.81 -36.14 -26.14
N TYR A 406 -5.89 -34.87 -25.79
CA TYR A 406 -7.15 -34.21 -25.42
C TYR A 406 -8.15 -34.16 -26.58
N THR A 407 -7.68 -33.84 -27.80
CA THR A 407 -8.53 -33.83 -29.01
C THR A 407 -9.11 -35.22 -29.32
N LEU A 408 -8.32 -36.28 -29.14
CA LEU A 408 -8.79 -37.66 -29.30
C LEU A 408 -9.87 -38.03 -28.28
N LEU A 409 -9.72 -37.57 -27.03
CA LEU A 409 -10.71 -37.77 -25.97
C LEU A 409 -12.03 -37.05 -26.27
N ILE A 410 -11.98 -35.78 -26.69
CA ILE A 410 -13.19 -35.02 -27.09
C ILE A 410 -13.92 -35.72 -28.24
N ASN A 411 -13.18 -36.21 -29.24
CA ASN A 411 -13.74 -36.89 -30.40
C ASN A 411 -14.23 -38.32 -30.12
N ASN A 412 -14.21 -38.77 -28.85
CA ASN A 412 -14.58 -40.11 -28.41
C ASN A 412 -13.84 -41.24 -29.17
N ASP A 413 -12.53 -41.06 -29.42
CA ASP A 413 -11.73 -42.12 -30.03
C ASP A 413 -11.63 -43.32 -29.07
N THR A 414 -12.25 -44.43 -29.46
CA THR A 414 -12.28 -45.67 -28.66
C THR A 414 -10.92 -46.28 -28.35
N GLN A 415 -9.86 -45.86 -29.07
CA GLN A 415 -8.50 -46.38 -28.91
C GLN A 415 -7.69 -45.63 -27.83
N TYR A 416 -8.10 -44.42 -27.44
CA TYR A 416 -7.40 -43.62 -26.43
C TYR A 416 -8.25 -43.45 -25.17
N GLN A 417 -7.67 -43.70 -23.99
CA GLN A 417 -8.39 -43.66 -22.71
C GLN A 417 -7.89 -42.51 -21.84
N PRO A 418 -8.75 -41.84 -21.05
CA PRO A 418 -8.35 -40.74 -20.17
C PRO A 418 -7.16 -41.10 -19.26
N LYS A 419 -7.13 -42.34 -18.76
CA LYS A 419 -6.07 -42.86 -17.89
C LYS A 419 -4.66 -42.75 -18.50
N TYR A 420 -4.52 -42.76 -19.83
CA TYR A 420 -3.22 -42.63 -20.50
C TYR A 420 -2.65 -41.23 -20.33
N LEU A 421 -3.48 -40.20 -20.50
CA LEU A 421 -3.09 -38.81 -20.28
C LEU A 421 -2.73 -38.59 -18.80
N CYS A 422 -3.56 -39.10 -17.89
CA CYS A 422 -3.34 -39.01 -16.45
C CYS A 422 -2.00 -39.65 -16.02
N LEU A 423 -1.69 -40.85 -16.53
CA LEU A 423 -0.43 -41.53 -16.28
C LEU A 423 0.76 -40.74 -16.84
N PHE A 424 0.61 -40.18 -18.03
CA PHE A 424 1.67 -39.38 -18.65
C PHE A 424 1.96 -38.10 -17.86
N VAL A 425 0.93 -37.35 -17.45
CA VAL A 425 1.06 -36.15 -16.61
C VAL A 425 1.76 -36.49 -15.29
N LYS A 426 1.35 -37.58 -14.63
CA LYS A 426 1.95 -38.03 -13.38
C LYS A 426 3.45 -38.26 -13.50
N GLU A 427 3.84 -39.11 -14.46
CA GLU A 427 5.24 -39.50 -14.61
C GLU A 427 6.13 -38.35 -15.11
N ILE A 428 5.56 -37.43 -15.91
CA ILE A 428 6.26 -36.21 -16.33
C ILE A 428 6.56 -35.31 -15.14
N ASN A 429 5.58 -35.07 -14.26
CA ASN A 429 5.77 -34.17 -13.11
C ASN A 429 6.85 -34.69 -12.15
N ILE A 430 6.99 -36.01 -12.00
CA ILE A 430 8.05 -36.63 -11.18
C ILE A 430 9.45 -36.31 -11.74
N GLN A 431 9.62 -36.28 -13.06
CA GLN A 431 10.94 -36.17 -13.70
C GLN A 431 11.27 -34.75 -14.21
N LEU A 432 10.23 -33.95 -14.46
CA LEU A 432 10.22 -32.60 -15.03
C LEU A 432 9.22 -31.74 -14.25
N TRP A 433 9.46 -31.54 -12.96
CA TRP A 433 8.52 -30.86 -12.05
C TRP A 433 8.15 -29.43 -12.47
N ASN A 434 9.03 -28.71 -13.16
CA ASN A 434 8.78 -27.34 -13.63
C ASN A 434 8.12 -27.24 -15.01
N ILE A 435 7.74 -28.37 -15.63
CA ILE A 435 7.21 -28.38 -17.00
C ILE A 435 5.91 -27.60 -17.15
N TRP A 436 5.11 -27.51 -16.07
CA TRP A 436 3.83 -26.81 -16.07
C TRP A 436 3.98 -25.37 -16.58
N ASP A 437 5.13 -24.72 -16.32
CA ASP A 437 5.36 -23.35 -16.74
C ASP A 437 5.53 -23.22 -18.26
N SER A 438 6.08 -24.26 -18.90
CA SER A 438 6.32 -24.33 -20.34
C SER A 438 5.13 -24.87 -21.14
N ILE A 439 4.01 -25.19 -20.49
CA ILE A 439 2.77 -25.60 -21.17
C ILE A 439 2.08 -24.36 -21.76
N ASN A 440 1.94 -24.34 -23.08
CA ASN A 440 1.41 -23.19 -23.82
C ASN A 440 0.45 -23.54 -24.97
N ILE A 441 0.49 -24.77 -25.51
CA ILE A 441 -0.46 -25.24 -26.53
C ILE A 441 -1.66 -25.93 -25.86
N PHE A 442 -1.40 -26.67 -24.78
CA PHE A 442 -2.43 -27.29 -23.95
C PHE A 442 -2.89 -26.30 -22.87
N ASP A 443 -4.14 -26.40 -22.39
CA ASP A 443 -4.61 -25.49 -21.34
C ASP A 443 -3.81 -25.73 -20.05
N LYS A 444 -3.08 -24.70 -19.64
CA LYS A 444 -2.19 -24.74 -18.48
C LYS A 444 -2.96 -25.01 -17.18
N ARG A 445 -4.18 -24.48 -17.01
CA ARG A 445 -5.02 -24.74 -15.83
C ARG A 445 -5.46 -26.20 -15.79
N LEU A 446 -5.92 -26.73 -16.93
CA LEU A 446 -6.27 -28.15 -17.03
C LEU A 446 -5.08 -29.05 -16.67
N TYR A 447 -3.87 -28.72 -17.15
CA TYR A 447 -2.65 -29.44 -16.78
C TYR A 447 -2.42 -29.44 -15.26
N VAL A 448 -2.58 -28.28 -14.60
CA VAL A 448 -2.43 -28.16 -13.15
C VAL A 448 -3.50 -28.99 -12.42
N TYR A 449 -4.77 -28.95 -12.86
CA TYR A 449 -5.83 -29.79 -12.27
C TYR A 449 -5.55 -31.29 -12.40
N LEU A 450 -5.09 -31.74 -13.57
CA LEU A 450 -4.69 -33.15 -13.76
C LEU A 450 -3.53 -33.52 -12.84
N SER A 451 -2.58 -32.60 -12.63
CA SER A 451 -1.48 -32.78 -11.69
C SER A 451 -2.00 -32.97 -10.25
N PHE A 452 -2.95 -32.14 -9.80
CA PHE A 452 -3.57 -32.27 -8.47
C PHE A 452 -4.22 -33.64 -8.24
N ILE A 453 -4.81 -34.22 -9.28
CA ILE A 453 -5.56 -35.47 -9.14
C ILE A 453 -4.64 -36.69 -9.14
N HIS A 454 -3.50 -36.65 -9.83
CA HIS A 454 -2.71 -37.85 -10.13
C HIS A 454 -1.34 -37.94 -9.46
N ASN A 455 -0.83 -36.84 -8.90
CA ASN A 455 0.41 -36.82 -8.12
C ASN A 455 0.16 -37.06 -6.62
N GLN A 456 1.24 -37.31 -5.86
CA GLN A 456 1.25 -37.34 -4.40
C GLN A 456 1.67 -35.96 -3.83
N PRO A 457 1.48 -35.72 -2.52
CA PRO A 457 1.87 -34.47 -1.87
C PRO A 457 3.30 -33.99 -2.15
N ILE A 458 4.26 -34.92 -2.13
CA ILE A 458 5.69 -34.61 -2.32
C ILE A 458 5.98 -34.00 -3.69
N GLU A 459 5.29 -34.42 -4.75
CA GLU A 459 5.50 -33.81 -6.06
C GLU A 459 4.95 -32.39 -6.13
N PHE A 460 3.92 -32.04 -5.36
CA PHE A 460 3.42 -30.65 -5.33
C PHE A 460 4.41 -29.70 -4.66
N GLU A 461 5.08 -30.15 -3.60
CA GLU A 461 6.14 -29.39 -2.94
C GLU A 461 7.28 -29.10 -3.93
N ILE A 462 7.69 -30.10 -4.72
CA ILE A 462 8.74 -29.95 -5.74
C ILE A 462 8.24 -29.08 -6.91
N MET A 463 7.01 -29.28 -7.39
CA MET A 463 6.44 -28.48 -8.49
C MET A 463 6.28 -26.99 -8.11
N ASN A 464 6.13 -26.71 -6.82
CA ASN A 464 6.03 -25.37 -6.27
C ASN A 464 7.37 -24.85 -5.69
N GLU A 465 8.51 -25.42 -6.08
CA GLU A 465 9.82 -24.87 -5.72
C GLU A 465 9.88 -23.39 -6.18
N GLU A 466 10.27 -22.49 -5.26
CA GLU A 466 10.23 -21.02 -5.41
C GLU A 466 8.83 -20.34 -5.51
N ASP A 467 7.74 -21.02 -5.13
CA ASP A 467 6.37 -20.47 -5.07
C ASP A 467 5.76 -19.97 -6.41
N TYR A 468 6.39 -20.26 -7.56
CA TYR A 468 5.87 -19.81 -8.87
C TYR A 468 4.52 -20.43 -9.23
N LEU A 469 4.31 -21.72 -8.94
CA LEU A 469 3.05 -22.40 -9.24
C LEU A 469 1.92 -21.82 -8.39
N LYS A 470 2.20 -21.60 -7.10
CA LYS A 470 1.32 -20.89 -6.18
C LYS A 470 0.97 -19.50 -6.71
N ASP A 471 1.95 -18.70 -7.10
CA ASP A 471 1.70 -17.34 -7.59
C ASP A 471 0.88 -17.34 -8.89
N PHE A 472 1.12 -18.30 -9.80
CA PHE A 472 0.29 -18.52 -10.98
C PHE A 472 -1.17 -18.81 -10.61
N ILE A 473 -1.41 -19.74 -9.67
CA ILE A 473 -2.76 -20.09 -9.20
C ILE A 473 -3.43 -18.88 -8.55
N GLU A 474 -2.76 -18.23 -7.60
CA GLU A 474 -3.34 -17.13 -6.81
C GLU A 474 -3.69 -15.89 -7.64
N ARG A 475 -2.95 -15.62 -8.73
CA ARG A 475 -3.18 -14.46 -9.62
C ARG A 475 -4.15 -14.73 -10.76
N SER A 476 -4.39 -15.99 -11.10
CA SER A 476 -5.25 -16.37 -12.22
C SER A 476 -6.71 -16.08 -11.90
N THR A 477 -7.34 -15.19 -12.67
CA THR A 477 -8.70 -14.72 -12.40
C THR A 477 -9.79 -15.75 -12.71
N ASP A 478 -9.46 -16.73 -13.53
CA ASP A 478 -10.32 -17.80 -14.02
C ASP A 478 -9.84 -19.20 -13.64
N PHE A 479 -8.91 -19.33 -12.69
CA PHE A 479 -8.37 -20.64 -12.30
C PHE A 479 -9.47 -21.57 -11.79
N LEU A 480 -10.43 -21.03 -11.03
CA LEU A 480 -11.56 -21.79 -10.47
C LEU A 480 -12.67 -22.08 -11.49
N CYS A 481 -12.51 -21.68 -12.75
CA CYS A 481 -13.46 -21.95 -13.81
C CYS A 481 -13.07 -23.25 -14.53
N ILE A 482 -13.78 -24.34 -14.21
CA ILE A 482 -13.65 -25.62 -14.90
C ILE A 482 -14.66 -25.68 -16.05
N ASP A 483 -14.16 -25.98 -17.25
CA ASP A 483 -14.98 -26.26 -18.43
C ASP A 483 -15.78 -27.57 -18.28
N GLU A 484 -17.01 -27.59 -18.80
CA GLU A 484 -17.92 -28.74 -18.69
C GLU A 484 -17.34 -30.00 -19.36
N GLU A 485 -16.63 -29.85 -20.48
CA GLU A 485 -15.97 -30.97 -21.17
C GLU A 485 -14.78 -31.51 -20.35
N TRP A 486 -14.01 -30.63 -19.70
CA TRP A 486 -12.89 -31.05 -18.84
C TRP A 486 -13.39 -31.94 -17.72
N ASN A 487 -14.45 -31.48 -17.04
CA ASN A 487 -15.04 -32.22 -15.95
C ASN A 487 -15.62 -33.55 -16.43
N ARG A 488 -16.34 -33.56 -17.57
CA ARG A 488 -16.94 -34.78 -18.12
C ARG A 488 -15.91 -35.85 -18.52
N ILE A 489 -14.72 -35.45 -18.96
CA ILE A 489 -13.69 -36.38 -19.42
C ILE A 489 -12.86 -36.93 -18.25
N PHE A 490 -12.58 -36.10 -17.25
CA PHE A 490 -11.61 -36.41 -16.18
C PHE A 490 -12.20 -36.49 -14.78
N ASP A 491 -13.52 -36.30 -14.64
CA ASP A 491 -14.23 -36.31 -13.37
C ASP A 491 -13.57 -35.38 -12.33
N LEU A 492 -13.15 -34.18 -12.78
CA LEU A 492 -12.34 -33.26 -11.98
C LEU A 492 -13.05 -32.86 -10.67
N LEU A 493 -14.35 -32.57 -10.74
CA LEU A 493 -15.17 -32.15 -9.60
C LEU A 493 -15.45 -33.30 -8.62
N ASP A 494 -15.44 -34.56 -9.07
CA ASP A 494 -15.55 -35.72 -8.18
C ASP A 494 -14.27 -35.93 -7.35
N ASN A 495 -13.14 -35.38 -7.80
CA ASN A 495 -11.85 -35.42 -7.11
C ASN A 495 -11.60 -34.20 -6.20
N LYS A 496 -12.67 -33.52 -5.74
CA LYS A 496 -12.60 -32.32 -4.89
C LYS A 496 -11.64 -32.43 -3.71
N GLN A 497 -11.55 -33.60 -3.05
CA GLN A 497 -10.65 -33.78 -1.91
C GLN A 497 -9.18 -33.62 -2.29
N LYS A 498 -8.78 -34.09 -3.47
CA LYS A 498 -7.40 -33.95 -3.93
C LYS A 498 -7.07 -32.51 -4.28
N ILE A 499 -8.03 -31.79 -4.85
CA ILE A 499 -7.92 -30.34 -5.11
C ILE A 499 -7.78 -29.59 -3.77
N THR A 500 -8.62 -29.89 -2.78
CA THR A 500 -8.51 -29.32 -1.43
C THR A 500 -7.14 -29.58 -0.82
N ASN A 501 -6.67 -30.84 -0.85
CA ASN A 501 -5.36 -31.20 -0.30
C ASN A 501 -4.22 -30.43 -1.00
N ALA A 502 -4.29 -30.27 -2.33
CA ALA A 502 -3.29 -29.51 -3.08
C ALA A 502 -3.30 -28.02 -2.68
N PHE A 503 -4.48 -27.41 -2.54
CA PHE A 503 -4.62 -26.03 -2.07
C PHE A 503 -4.10 -25.85 -0.63
N GLU A 504 -4.32 -26.83 0.24
CA GLU A 504 -3.82 -26.85 1.61
C GLU A 504 -2.30 -26.95 1.67
N ILE A 505 -1.70 -27.92 0.97
CA ILE A 505 -0.24 -28.14 0.92
C ILE A 505 0.49 -26.89 0.42
N MET A 506 -0.04 -26.25 -0.63
CA MET A 506 0.55 -25.03 -1.20
C MET A 506 0.17 -23.76 -0.44
N ASN A 507 -0.72 -23.86 0.56
CA ASN A 507 -1.28 -22.75 1.31
C ASN A 507 -1.82 -21.63 0.38
N ILE A 508 -2.72 -22.01 -0.54
CA ILE A 508 -3.28 -21.12 -1.56
C ILE A 508 -4.17 -20.05 -0.92
N GLN A 509 -3.95 -18.80 -1.33
CA GLN A 509 -4.74 -17.63 -0.98
C GLN A 509 -5.02 -16.78 -2.22
N PHE A 510 -6.10 -17.09 -2.95
CA PHE A 510 -6.47 -16.40 -4.19
C PHE A 510 -6.46 -14.89 -4.01
N LYS A 511 -5.63 -14.20 -4.82
CA LYS A 511 -5.50 -12.75 -4.83
C LYS A 511 -6.67 -12.10 -5.55
N LYS A 512 -7.21 -12.76 -6.59
CA LYS A 512 -8.30 -12.25 -7.41
C LYS A 512 -9.11 -13.38 -8.04
N ILE A 513 -10.42 -13.40 -7.82
CA ILE A 513 -11.37 -14.34 -8.43
C ILE A 513 -12.38 -13.53 -9.23
N GLU A 514 -12.49 -13.78 -10.54
CA GLU A 514 -13.50 -13.17 -11.42
C GLU A 514 -14.39 -14.22 -12.11
N HIS A 515 -13.88 -15.44 -12.28
CA HIS A 515 -14.61 -16.54 -12.89
C HIS A 515 -14.42 -17.82 -12.08
N SER A 516 -15.53 -18.51 -11.78
CA SER A 516 -15.52 -19.73 -10.97
C SER A 516 -16.70 -20.64 -11.28
N THR A 517 -16.49 -21.94 -11.17
CA THR A 517 -17.56 -22.94 -11.11
C THR A 517 -18.16 -22.97 -9.68
N PRO A 518 -19.50 -23.08 -9.51
CA PRO A 518 -20.15 -22.99 -8.19
C PRO A 518 -19.57 -23.94 -7.11
N GLU A 519 -19.26 -25.17 -7.48
CA GLU A 519 -18.73 -26.19 -6.59
C GLU A 519 -17.35 -25.83 -6.04
N LEU A 520 -16.47 -25.29 -6.89
CA LEU A 520 -15.14 -24.85 -6.48
C LEU A 520 -15.18 -23.55 -5.69
N LEU A 521 -16.07 -22.62 -6.05
CA LEU A 521 -16.29 -21.41 -5.25
C LEU A 521 -16.76 -21.76 -3.84
N ALA A 522 -17.68 -22.73 -3.72
CA ALA A 522 -18.14 -23.21 -2.42
C ALA A 522 -17.01 -23.86 -1.60
N LEU A 523 -16.12 -24.62 -2.23
CA LEU A 523 -14.95 -25.24 -1.61
C LEU A 523 -13.93 -24.20 -1.13
N VAL A 524 -13.59 -23.23 -1.98
CA VAL A 524 -12.66 -22.14 -1.65
C VAL A 524 -13.18 -21.30 -0.49
N GLU A 525 -14.46 -20.97 -0.50
CA GLU A 525 -15.05 -20.20 0.59
C GLU A 525 -15.09 -20.99 1.91
N ALA A 526 -15.48 -22.26 1.87
CA ALA A 526 -15.59 -23.09 3.07
C ALA A 526 -14.25 -23.31 3.79
N ASN A 527 -13.13 -23.22 3.06
CA ASN A 527 -11.78 -23.47 3.59
C ASN A 527 -10.91 -22.20 3.65
N ASN A 528 -11.47 -21.01 3.42
CA ASN A 528 -10.76 -19.73 3.46
C ASN A 528 -9.53 -19.65 2.52
N TYR A 529 -9.59 -20.24 1.32
CA TYR A 529 -8.48 -20.21 0.35
C TYR A 529 -8.44 -18.92 -0.50
N TYR A 530 -9.00 -17.82 -0.01
CA TYR A 530 -9.11 -16.55 -0.72
C TYR A 530 -8.73 -15.41 0.21
N ARG A 531 -8.09 -14.37 -0.33
CA ARG A 531 -7.82 -13.17 0.46
C ARG A 531 -9.12 -12.40 0.69
N LEU A 532 -9.32 -11.92 1.91
CA LEU A 532 -10.37 -10.97 2.26
C LEU A 532 -10.09 -9.61 1.59
N ASN A 533 -10.52 -9.47 0.34
CA ASN A 533 -10.43 -8.23 -0.43
C ASN A 533 -11.75 -8.00 -1.18
N TYR A 534 -11.99 -6.75 -1.58
CA TYR A 534 -13.26 -6.36 -2.20
C TYR A 534 -13.61 -7.23 -3.42
N ILE A 535 -12.64 -7.54 -4.28
CA ILE A 535 -12.88 -8.28 -5.54
C ILE A 535 -13.37 -9.70 -5.25
N ASN A 536 -12.67 -10.43 -4.39
CA ASN A 536 -13.03 -11.81 -4.04
C ASN A 536 -14.37 -11.87 -3.29
N ILE A 537 -14.58 -10.96 -2.34
CA ILE A 537 -15.81 -10.89 -1.55
C ILE A 537 -17.00 -10.59 -2.45
N LYS A 538 -16.88 -9.60 -3.34
CA LYS A 538 -17.91 -9.27 -4.32
C LYS A 538 -18.27 -10.48 -5.18
N HIS A 539 -17.26 -11.16 -5.73
CA HIS A 539 -17.47 -12.36 -6.55
C HIS A 539 -18.19 -13.48 -5.80
N ILE A 540 -17.84 -13.72 -4.53
CA ILE A 540 -18.50 -14.72 -3.68
C ILE A 540 -19.96 -14.33 -3.39
N LEU A 541 -20.22 -13.08 -3.03
CA LEU A 541 -21.58 -12.59 -2.73
C LEU A 541 -22.49 -12.67 -3.97
N GLU A 542 -21.98 -12.32 -5.15
CA GLU A 542 -22.73 -12.40 -6.42
C GLU A 542 -23.00 -13.85 -6.84
N ASN A 543 -21.98 -14.71 -6.84
CA ASN A 543 -22.06 -16.02 -7.51
C ASN A 543 -22.46 -17.18 -6.57
N LYS A 544 -22.25 -17.06 -5.26
CA LYS A 544 -22.70 -18.07 -4.29
C LYS A 544 -23.96 -17.67 -3.56
N TYR A 545 -24.06 -16.40 -3.15
CA TYR A 545 -25.19 -15.90 -2.37
C TYR A 545 -26.26 -15.21 -3.22
N ASN A 546 -26.02 -15.02 -4.53
CA ASN A 546 -26.94 -14.36 -5.48
C ASN A 546 -27.36 -12.95 -5.05
N LEU A 547 -26.45 -12.22 -4.39
CA LEU A 547 -26.69 -10.85 -3.95
C LEU A 547 -26.23 -9.87 -5.04
N THR A 548 -26.85 -8.68 -5.09
CA THR A 548 -26.51 -7.60 -6.03
C THR A 548 -26.69 -6.25 -5.35
N ASN A 549 -26.13 -5.18 -5.92
CA ASN A 549 -26.26 -3.79 -5.44
C ASN A 549 -25.82 -3.58 -3.97
N PHE A 550 -24.79 -4.29 -3.53
CA PHE A 550 -24.29 -4.23 -2.15
C PHE A 550 -22.97 -3.46 -2.00
N ASP A 551 -22.41 -2.90 -3.08
CA ASP A 551 -21.04 -2.33 -3.06
C ASP A 551 -20.86 -1.25 -1.99
N SER A 552 -21.86 -0.38 -1.76
CA SER A 552 -21.84 0.65 -0.70
C SER A 552 -22.14 0.11 0.70
N HIS A 553 -22.70 -1.10 0.82
CA HIS A 553 -23.10 -1.73 2.08
C HIS A 553 -22.45 -3.12 2.23
N ILE A 554 -21.21 -3.28 1.74
CA ILE A 554 -20.63 -4.61 1.54
C ILE A 554 -20.37 -5.31 2.88
N ILE A 555 -19.98 -4.56 3.92
CA ILE A 555 -19.72 -5.12 5.25
C ILE A 555 -21.04 -5.49 5.91
N GLU A 556 -22.04 -4.61 5.86
CA GLU A 556 -23.39 -4.90 6.34
C GLU A 556 -23.96 -6.15 5.67
N THR A 557 -23.77 -6.27 4.36
CA THR A 557 -24.23 -7.42 3.58
C THR A 557 -23.59 -8.72 4.08
N ILE A 558 -22.27 -8.74 4.33
CA ILE A 558 -21.59 -9.90 4.92
C ILE A 558 -22.13 -10.21 6.31
N LEU A 559 -22.31 -9.19 7.15
CA LEU A 559 -22.80 -9.36 8.52
C LEU A 559 -24.27 -9.80 8.59
N SER A 560 -25.06 -9.53 7.55
CA SER A 560 -26.46 -9.95 7.42
C SER A 560 -26.63 -11.43 7.03
N LEU A 561 -25.58 -12.08 6.54
CA LEU A 561 -25.60 -13.52 6.20
C LEU A 561 -25.86 -14.38 7.44
N SER A 562 -26.23 -15.65 7.24
CA SER A 562 -26.41 -16.61 8.32
C SER A 562 -25.14 -16.74 9.18
N ASN A 563 -25.28 -16.99 10.48
CA ASN A 563 -24.14 -16.97 11.41
C ASN A 563 -23.07 -18.03 11.10
N ASP A 564 -23.45 -19.08 10.39
CA ASP A 564 -22.62 -20.19 9.92
C ASP A 564 -22.06 -19.97 8.51
N ALA A 565 -22.41 -18.88 7.83
CA ALA A 565 -21.87 -18.55 6.51
C ALA A 565 -20.33 -18.42 6.58
N PRO A 566 -19.56 -19.22 5.81
CA PRO A 566 -18.10 -19.25 5.93
C PRO A 566 -17.44 -17.88 5.75
N ILE A 567 -17.87 -17.09 4.76
CA ILE A 567 -17.39 -15.72 4.53
C ILE A 567 -17.61 -14.79 5.73
N LYS A 568 -18.76 -14.90 6.41
CA LYS A 568 -19.07 -14.09 7.60
C LYS A 568 -18.18 -14.50 8.77
N VAL A 569 -18.02 -15.81 9.00
CA VAL A 569 -17.14 -16.34 10.06
C VAL A 569 -15.69 -15.93 9.80
N TYR A 570 -15.23 -16.03 8.55
CA TYR A 570 -13.87 -15.66 8.19
C TYR A 570 -13.63 -14.15 8.34
N PHE A 571 -14.56 -13.32 7.84
CA PHE A 571 -14.50 -11.88 8.00
C PHE A 571 -14.47 -11.45 9.47
N LYS A 572 -15.35 -12.02 10.32
CA LYS A 572 -15.38 -11.69 11.75
C LYS A 572 -14.08 -12.02 12.50
N ARG A 573 -13.35 -13.04 12.06
CA ARG A 573 -12.06 -13.42 12.66
C ARG A 573 -10.92 -12.48 12.25
N ASN A 574 -11.00 -11.88 11.06
CA ASN A 574 -9.95 -11.02 10.55
C ASN A 574 -10.52 -9.94 9.58
N PRO A 575 -11.17 -8.88 10.09
CA PRO A 575 -11.82 -7.90 9.23
C PRO A 575 -10.83 -6.95 8.53
N ALA A 576 -9.61 -6.78 9.07
CA ALA A 576 -8.67 -5.75 8.64
C ALA A 576 -8.30 -5.77 7.14
N PRO A 577 -8.03 -6.92 6.49
CA PRO A 577 -7.67 -6.95 5.07
C PRO A 577 -8.80 -6.47 4.15
N LEU A 578 -10.06 -6.79 4.49
CA LEU A 578 -11.20 -6.33 3.69
C LEU A 578 -11.40 -4.84 3.86
N VAL A 579 -11.37 -4.32 5.08
CA VAL A 579 -11.51 -2.89 5.36
C VAL A 579 -10.41 -2.09 4.66
N LEU A 580 -9.16 -2.56 4.70
CA LEU A 580 -8.05 -1.98 3.94
C LEU A 580 -8.32 -1.99 2.42
N SER A 581 -8.82 -3.11 1.90
CA SER A 581 -9.14 -3.24 0.49
C SER A 581 -10.26 -2.28 0.07
N ILE A 582 -11.28 -2.08 0.92
CA ILE A 582 -12.37 -1.14 0.67
C ILE A 582 -11.86 0.30 0.72
N ALA A 583 -11.06 0.64 1.74
CA ALA A 583 -10.43 1.95 1.89
C ALA A 583 -9.59 2.32 0.66
N LYS A 584 -8.89 1.35 0.04
CA LYS A 584 -8.07 1.55 -1.17
C LYS A 584 -8.82 1.41 -2.50
N SER A 585 -10.05 0.93 -2.50
CA SER A 585 -10.83 0.71 -3.73
C SER A 585 -11.38 2.00 -4.33
N ASP A 586 -11.96 1.91 -5.54
CA ASP A 586 -12.67 3.01 -6.20
C ASP A 586 -14.09 3.25 -5.64
N ILE A 587 -14.51 2.52 -4.60
CA ILE A 587 -15.78 2.78 -3.92
C ILE A 587 -15.73 4.17 -3.32
N SER A 588 -16.61 5.06 -3.79
CA SER A 588 -16.65 6.46 -3.39
C SER A 588 -17.26 6.67 -2.02
N ILE A 589 -18.28 5.89 -1.68
CA ILE A 589 -19.10 6.05 -0.47
C ILE A 589 -19.44 4.69 0.12
N ILE A 590 -19.32 4.57 1.44
CA ILE A 590 -19.76 3.45 2.28
C ILE A 590 -20.95 3.92 3.11
N ASP A 591 -22.08 3.27 2.92
CA ASP A 591 -23.38 3.62 3.50
C ASP A 591 -23.91 2.51 4.44
N ASP A 592 -23.01 1.66 4.94
CA ASP A 592 -23.31 0.67 5.97
C ASP A 592 -24.03 1.31 7.18
N ASN A 593 -24.95 0.58 7.78
CA ASN A 593 -25.66 1.02 8.98
C ASN A 593 -24.72 1.31 10.18
N GLU A 594 -25.21 2.09 11.15
CA GLU A 594 -24.40 2.56 12.28
C GLU A 594 -23.77 1.42 13.09
N ASP A 595 -24.49 0.32 13.35
CA ASP A 595 -23.96 -0.83 14.09
C ASP A 595 -22.78 -1.50 13.38
N THR A 596 -22.83 -1.54 12.04
CA THR A 596 -21.74 -2.06 11.21
C THR A 596 -20.53 -1.14 11.25
N LEU A 597 -20.74 0.17 11.17
CA LEU A 597 -19.66 1.15 11.29
C LEU A 597 -18.99 1.04 12.65
N LEU A 598 -19.77 0.97 13.73
CA LEU A 598 -19.26 0.82 15.09
C LEU A 598 -18.50 -0.48 15.27
N PHE A 599 -18.96 -1.60 14.69
CA PHE A 599 -18.21 -2.85 14.69
C PHE A 599 -16.80 -2.69 14.11
N ILE A 600 -16.63 -1.92 13.03
CA ILE A 600 -15.32 -1.67 12.41
C ILE A 600 -14.49 -0.65 13.18
N LEU A 601 -15.10 0.47 13.56
CA LEU A 601 -14.41 1.57 14.24
C LEU A 601 -13.94 1.17 15.63
N ASN A 602 -14.72 0.36 16.34
CA ASN A 602 -14.37 -0.17 17.65
C ASN A 602 -13.57 -1.46 17.59
N TYR A 603 -13.24 -1.96 16.39
CA TYR A 603 -12.43 -3.16 16.25
C TYR A 603 -10.99 -2.88 16.70
N ASN A 604 -10.77 -3.02 17.99
CA ASN A 604 -9.50 -3.00 18.68
C ASN A 604 -9.36 -4.35 19.36
N PHE A 605 -8.21 -4.99 19.18
CA PHE A 605 -7.87 -6.16 19.97
C PHE A 605 -7.61 -5.65 21.38
N ASP A 606 -8.55 -5.89 22.29
CA ASP A 606 -8.40 -5.56 23.70
C ASP A 606 -7.52 -6.62 24.35
N PHE A 607 -6.55 -6.21 25.17
CA PHE A 607 -5.71 -7.17 25.90
C PHE A 607 -6.55 -8.01 26.88
N ASP A 608 -7.71 -7.51 27.30
CA ASP A 608 -8.61 -8.22 28.22
C ASP A 608 -9.27 -9.45 27.59
N ASP A 609 -9.56 -9.44 26.28
CA ASP A 609 -10.08 -10.62 25.56
C ASP A 609 -9.05 -11.76 25.45
N PHE A 610 -7.75 -11.45 25.57
CA PHE A 610 -6.66 -12.43 25.61
C PHE A 610 -6.64 -13.21 26.94
N TYR A 611 -6.96 -12.55 28.05
CA TYR A 611 -7.00 -13.17 29.39
C TYR A 611 -8.19 -14.13 29.55
N ASP A 612 -9.36 -13.76 29.04
CA ASP A 612 -10.57 -14.60 29.07
C ASP A 612 -10.46 -15.84 28.16
N PHE A 613 -9.73 -15.74 27.04
CA PHE A 613 -9.52 -16.88 26.14
C PHE A 613 -8.51 -17.90 26.69
N TYR A 614 -7.52 -17.47 27.49
CA TYR A 614 -6.50 -18.36 28.08
C TYR A 614 -6.69 -18.67 29.58
N GLY A 615 -7.70 -18.07 30.24
CA GLY A 615 -8.14 -18.46 31.58
C GLY A 615 -7.21 -18.07 32.72
N PHE A 616 -6.50 -16.95 32.62
CA PHE A 616 -5.68 -16.42 33.70
C PHE A 616 -6.56 -15.56 34.64
N ASN A 617 -7.13 -16.21 35.65
CA ASN A 617 -7.80 -15.53 36.76
C ASN A 617 -6.83 -15.49 37.95
N ASP A 618 -6.15 -14.37 38.16
CA ASP A 618 -5.90 -13.77 39.49
C ASP A 618 -4.84 -12.65 39.37
N PHE A 619 -5.14 -11.52 39.99
CA PHE A 619 -4.39 -10.26 39.93
C PHE A 619 -3.14 -10.22 40.86
N ASP A 620 -2.73 -11.36 41.44
CA ASP A 620 -1.68 -11.40 42.47
C ASP A 620 -0.27 -11.76 41.97
N ASP A 621 -0.09 -12.05 40.67
CA ASP A 621 1.23 -12.40 40.09
C ASP A 621 1.93 -11.24 39.35
N PHE A 622 1.49 -9.99 39.57
CA PHE A 622 1.92 -8.82 38.78
C PHE A 622 3.34 -8.29 39.06
N ASP A 623 4.07 -8.85 40.03
CA ASP A 623 5.43 -8.39 40.39
C ASP A 623 6.57 -9.23 39.79
N TYR A 624 6.28 -10.24 38.93
CA TYR A 624 7.31 -11.13 38.38
C TYR A 624 7.61 -11.00 36.88
N PHE A 625 7.00 -10.04 36.17
CA PHE A 625 7.06 -9.99 34.70
C PHE A 625 7.73 -8.74 34.10
N TYR A 626 8.62 -8.07 34.83
CA TYR A 626 9.41 -6.95 34.27
C TYR A 626 10.81 -7.31 33.75
N ASP A 627 11.22 -8.58 33.76
CA ASP A 627 12.64 -8.93 33.52
C ASP A 627 12.90 -10.14 32.60
N PHE A 628 11.96 -10.57 31.75
CA PHE A 628 12.25 -11.65 30.79
C PHE A 628 11.77 -11.36 29.37
N ASP A 629 12.75 -11.18 28.47
CA ASP A 629 12.63 -11.41 27.02
C ASP A 629 12.08 -12.83 26.79
N PHE A 630 10.79 -12.95 26.50
CA PHE A 630 10.21 -14.17 25.95
C PHE A 630 9.94 -13.96 24.46
N ASP A 631 10.52 -14.84 23.64
CA ASP A 631 10.10 -15.09 22.26
C ASP A 631 8.59 -15.34 22.23
N ILE A 632 7.84 -14.38 21.69
CA ILE A 632 6.41 -14.51 21.47
C ILE A 632 6.19 -15.62 20.41
N PRO A 633 5.44 -16.71 20.72
CA PRO A 633 5.14 -17.76 19.76
C PRO A 633 4.53 -17.21 18.46
N LEU A 634 4.88 -17.79 17.30
CA LEU A 634 4.37 -17.40 15.97
C LEU A 634 2.82 -17.32 15.89
N SER A 635 2.11 -18.02 16.77
CA SER A 635 0.65 -17.96 16.91
C SER A 635 0.15 -16.62 17.44
N ILE A 636 0.88 -15.99 18.37
CA ILE A 636 0.53 -14.69 18.98
C ILE A 636 0.89 -13.53 18.03
N GLN A 637 1.92 -13.67 17.19
CA GLN A 637 2.20 -12.70 16.11
C GLN A 637 1.07 -12.61 15.07
N LYS A 638 0.34 -13.72 14.82
CA LYS A 638 -0.83 -13.71 13.91
C LYS A 638 -2.01 -12.92 14.46
N ASP A 639 -2.20 -12.87 15.77
CA ASP A 639 -3.28 -12.12 16.40
C ASP A 639 -2.98 -10.60 16.47
N TYR A 640 -1.70 -10.22 16.59
CA TYR A 640 -1.24 -8.84 16.41
C TYR A 640 -1.53 -8.28 15.00
N ILE A 641 -1.67 -9.14 13.98
CA ILE A 641 -1.98 -8.77 12.58
C ILE A 641 -3.49 -8.51 12.35
N ASN A 642 -4.36 -8.92 13.28
CA ASN A 642 -5.82 -8.78 13.11
C ASN A 642 -6.36 -7.40 13.51
N LYS A 643 -5.55 -6.49 14.08
CA LYS A 643 -5.98 -5.12 14.42
C LYS A 643 -6.18 -4.27 13.16
N ILE A 644 -7.30 -3.56 13.08
CA ILE A 644 -7.49 -2.51 12.06
C ILE A 644 -6.65 -1.31 12.51
N SER A 645 -5.57 -1.02 11.79
CA SER A 645 -4.67 0.08 12.16
C SER A 645 -5.39 1.43 12.08
N LEU A 646 -4.91 2.40 12.88
CA LEU A 646 -5.45 3.75 12.91
C LEU A 646 -5.49 4.39 11.52
N THR A 647 -4.45 4.17 10.70
CA THR A 647 -4.40 4.65 9.31
C THR A 647 -5.55 4.09 8.48
N ILE A 648 -5.84 2.79 8.59
CA ILE A 648 -6.93 2.15 7.87
C ILE A 648 -8.29 2.68 8.33
N LYS A 649 -8.49 2.85 9.65
CA LYS A 649 -9.72 3.44 10.19
C LYS A 649 -9.93 4.86 9.67
N ASN A 650 -8.88 5.69 9.64
CA ASN A 650 -8.94 7.05 9.10
C ASN A 650 -9.29 7.07 7.60
N ASP A 651 -8.71 6.18 6.80
CA ASP A 651 -9.04 6.06 5.38
C ASP A 651 -10.48 5.58 5.16
N TYR A 652 -10.95 4.66 6.02
CA TYR A 652 -12.32 4.17 6.01
C TYR A 652 -13.31 5.30 6.38
N ILE A 653 -13.05 6.08 7.42
CA ILE A 653 -13.87 7.23 7.85
C ILE A 653 -14.08 8.24 6.72
N ASN A 654 -13.08 8.46 5.87
CA ASN A 654 -13.20 9.37 4.73
C ASN A 654 -14.26 8.93 3.70
N LYS A 655 -14.65 7.64 3.69
CA LYS A 655 -15.62 7.07 2.75
C LYS A 655 -17.02 6.90 3.33
N ILE A 656 -17.19 6.95 4.65
CA ILE A 656 -18.49 6.77 5.30
C ILE A 656 -19.44 7.91 4.89
N SER A 657 -20.69 7.62 4.50
CA SER A 657 -21.76 8.63 4.31
C SER A 657 -22.44 8.99 5.62
N LEU A 658 -22.76 7.99 6.43
CA LEU A 658 -23.59 8.10 7.62
C LEU A 658 -22.91 8.89 8.76
N THR A 659 -23.73 9.57 9.56
CA THR A 659 -23.32 10.26 10.79
C THR A 659 -23.67 9.40 12.00
N ILE A 660 -22.69 9.14 12.87
CA ILE A 660 -22.88 8.39 14.12
C ILE A 660 -23.66 9.25 15.11
N ASN A 661 -24.72 8.69 15.69
CA ASN A 661 -25.63 9.45 16.55
C ASN A 661 -24.98 9.80 17.90
N LEU A 662 -24.29 8.84 18.52
CA LEU A 662 -23.65 9.01 19.82
C LEU A 662 -22.16 8.65 19.76
N LEU A 663 -21.30 9.63 20.02
CA LEU A 663 -19.85 9.46 20.09
C LEU A 663 -19.45 8.46 21.18
N GLU A 664 -20.20 8.38 22.29
CA GLU A 664 -20.01 7.41 23.37
C GLU A 664 -19.95 5.96 22.88
N ARG A 665 -20.63 5.65 21.78
CA ARG A 665 -20.60 4.31 21.20
C ARG A 665 -19.28 3.99 20.51
N VAL A 666 -18.43 4.99 20.24
CA VAL A 666 -17.11 4.82 19.61
C VAL A 666 -16.05 4.67 20.71
N THR A 667 -15.61 3.46 20.97
CA THR A 667 -14.67 3.15 22.07
C THR A 667 -13.22 3.52 21.74
N ASP A 668 -12.84 3.51 20.46
CA ASP A 668 -11.51 3.91 20.02
C ASP A 668 -11.37 5.44 20.01
N ARG A 669 -10.77 6.01 21.04
CA ARG A 669 -10.61 7.46 21.20
C ARG A 669 -9.65 8.08 20.19
N ALA A 670 -8.69 7.30 19.65
CA ALA A 670 -7.69 7.80 18.71
C ALA A 670 -8.30 8.29 17.38
N ILE A 671 -9.51 7.81 17.02
CA ILE A 671 -10.23 8.24 15.81
C ILE A 671 -11.21 9.38 16.03
N TRP A 672 -11.50 9.78 17.27
CA TRP A 672 -12.51 10.82 17.57
C TRP A 672 -12.20 12.13 16.87
N ASN A 673 -10.93 12.56 16.91
CA ASN A 673 -10.47 13.77 16.22
C ASN A 673 -10.79 13.73 14.72
N LYS A 674 -10.63 12.57 14.08
CA LYS A 674 -10.92 12.39 12.66
C LYS A 674 -12.41 12.42 12.36
N LEU A 675 -13.22 11.80 13.24
CA LEU A 675 -14.67 11.79 13.12
C LEU A 675 -15.25 13.21 13.22
N LEU A 676 -14.73 14.03 14.15
CA LEU A 676 -15.09 15.44 14.27
C LEU A 676 -14.66 16.26 13.04
N GLU A 677 -13.42 16.11 12.57
CA GLU A 677 -12.89 16.80 11.38
C GLU A 677 -13.77 16.55 10.14
N LYS A 678 -14.31 15.33 10.00
CA LYS A 678 -15.12 14.90 8.85
C LYS A 678 -16.63 15.04 9.06
N GLN A 679 -17.07 15.64 10.17
CA GLN A 679 -18.48 15.77 10.55
C GLN A 679 -19.23 14.42 10.48
N LYS A 680 -18.60 13.35 11.00
CA LYS A 680 -19.17 12.00 11.04
C LYS A 680 -19.84 11.66 12.37
N ILE A 681 -19.93 12.63 13.26
CA ILE A 681 -20.69 12.58 14.51
C ILE A 681 -21.84 13.58 14.39
N GLU A 682 -23.02 13.19 14.88
CA GLU A 682 -24.18 14.07 14.96
C GLU A 682 -23.87 15.32 15.79
N TYR A 683 -24.27 16.48 15.29
CA TYR A 683 -24.07 17.76 15.96
C TYR A 683 -25.09 17.94 17.10
N SER A 684 -24.73 17.47 18.30
CA SER A 684 -25.60 17.48 19.48
C SER A 684 -24.84 17.94 20.75
N ALA A 685 -25.58 18.40 21.75
CA ALA A 685 -24.99 18.80 23.03
C ALA A 685 -24.37 17.60 23.75
N GLU A 686 -25.03 16.45 23.68
CA GLU A 686 -24.56 15.16 24.19
C GLU A 686 -23.15 14.85 23.66
N ASN A 687 -22.94 14.93 22.35
CA ASN A 687 -21.64 14.60 21.74
C ASN A 687 -20.56 15.64 22.03
N ILE A 688 -20.93 16.93 22.09
CA ILE A 688 -20.00 18.02 22.46
C ILE A 688 -19.50 17.85 23.89
N VAL A 689 -20.42 17.65 24.83
CA VAL A 689 -20.12 17.45 26.26
C VAL A 689 -19.33 16.15 26.43
N TYR A 690 -19.78 15.05 25.83
CA TYR A 690 -19.12 13.75 25.97
C TYR A 690 -17.70 13.77 25.42
N TYR A 691 -17.47 14.36 24.24
CA TYR A 691 -16.12 14.54 23.69
C TYR A 691 -15.25 15.33 24.66
N PHE A 692 -15.72 16.49 25.13
CA PHE A 692 -14.94 17.37 26.02
C PHE A 692 -14.41 16.60 27.22
N PHE A 693 -15.25 15.83 27.91
CA PHE A 693 -14.87 15.10 29.13
C PHE A 693 -14.06 13.83 28.90
N ASN A 694 -14.12 13.20 27.71
CA ASN A 694 -13.58 11.86 27.49
C ASN A 694 -12.47 11.76 26.43
N TYR A 695 -12.12 12.86 25.73
CA TYR A 695 -11.00 12.84 24.79
C TYR A 695 -9.66 12.57 25.52
N GLU A 696 -8.75 11.85 24.86
CA GLU A 696 -7.43 11.49 25.40
C GLU A 696 -6.56 12.73 25.67
N LEU A 697 -6.00 12.81 26.88
CA LEU A 697 -5.02 13.81 27.28
C LEU A 697 -3.61 13.20 27.19
N GLU A 698 -2.60 14.02 26.96
CA GLU A 698 -1.19 13.57 26.95
C GLU A 698 -0.71 13.13 28.36
N ASP A 699 -1.36 13.61 29.42
CA ASP A 699 -1.06 13.28 30.82
C ASP A 699 -2.37 13.03 31.61
N GLU A 700 -2.58 11.81 32.11
CA GLU A 700 -3.86 11.39 32.74
C GLU A 700 -4.09 12.03 34.12
N HIS A 701 -3.05 12.62 34.73
CA HIS A 701 -3.14 13.28 36.03
C HIS A 701 -3.64 14.74 35.97
N GLU A 702 -3.98 15.25 34.78
CA GLU A 702 -4.29 16.67 34.54
C GLU A 702 -5.74 16.92 34.08
N ASN A 703 -6.75 16.27 34.67
CA ASN A 703 -8.16 16.58 34.37
C ASN A 703 -8.51 18.09 34.53
N LYS A 704 -7.74 18.85 35.32
CA LYS A 704 -7.89 20.30 35.48
C LYS A 704 -7.35 21.14 34.30
N GLU A 705 -6.55 20.56 33.40
CA GLU A 705 -6.01 21.23 32.21
C GLU A 705 -6.81 20.96 30.92
N ARG A 706 -7.85 20.13 31.01
CA ARG A 706 -8.76 19.83 29.89
C ARG A 706 -9.34 21.13 29.31
N LYS A 707 -9.22 21.30 27.99
CA LYS A 707 -9.61 22.52 27.25
C LYS A 707 -10.54 22.14 26.11
N ILE A 708 -11.33 23.11 25.65
CA ILE A 708 -11.94 22.98 24.33
C ILE A 708 -10.82 23.04 23.29
N ASN A 709 -10.39 21.88 22.84
CA ASN A 709 -9.30 21.75 21.89
C ASN A 709 -9.71 22.25 20.49
N ASN A 710 -8.73 22.33 19.60
CA ASN A 710 -8.91 22.87 18.26
C ASN A 710 -9.94 22.09 17.44
N GLN A 711 -9.97 20.76 17.58
CA GLN A 711 -10.84 19.85 16.85
C GLN A 711 -12.31 20.03 17.28
N LEU A 712 -12.58 20.12 18.59
CA LEU A 712 -13.90 20.39 19.11
C LEU A 712 -14.39 21.79 18.73
N ALA A 713 -13.54 22.81 18.84
CA ALA A 713 -13.89 24.16 18.42
C ALA A 713 -14.23 24.24 16.92
N ASP A 714 -13.44 23.58 16.06
CA ASP A 714 -13.72 23.52 14.62
C ASP A 714 -15.02 22.76 14.33
N PHE A 715 -15.25 21.64 14.99
CA PHE A 715 -16.51 20.88 14.88
C PHE A 715 -17.71 21.77 15.23
N ILE A 716 -17.61 22.53 16.33
CA ILE A 716 -18.66 23.45 16.78
C ILE A 716 -18.90 24.60 15.80
N ASN A 717 -17.83 25.17 15.26
CA ASN A 717 -17.90 26.30 14.34
C ASN A 717 -18.39 25.94 12.93
N ASN A 718 -18.18 24.68 12.50
CA ASN A 718 -18.49 24.25 11.13
C ASN A 718 -19.96 23.83 10.93
N ASP A 719 -20.77 23.78 11.99
CA ASP A 719 -22.21 23.58 11.89
C ASP A 719 -22.96 24.92 11.89
N ASN A 720 -24.01 25.05 11.08
CA ASN A 720 -24.79 26.28 10.97
C ASN A 720 -25.93 26.35 12.00
N GLU A 721 -26.35 25.23 12.59
CA GLU A 721 -27.47 25.17 13.52
C GLU A 721 -27.01 25.52 14.94
N ASN A 722 -27.83 26.26 15.69
CA ASN A 722 -27.56 26.54 17.10
C ASN A 722 -28.45 25.66 17.98
N ILE A 723 -27.83 24.98 18.94
CA ILE A 723 -28.52 24.17 19.94
C ILE A 723 -29.01 25.09 21.05
N THR A 724 -30.32 25.10 21.27
CA THR A 724 -30.94 25.91 22.32
C THR A 724 -30.63 25.36 23.72
N PRO A 725 -30.68 26.18 24.78
CA PRO A 725 -30.48 25.69 26.16
C PRO A 725 -31.44 24.56 26.55
N GLN A 726 -32.68 24.57 26.02
CA GLN A 726 -33.65 23.51 26.27
C GLN A 726 -33.31 22.19 25.57
N GLN A 727 -32.64 22.25 24.42
CA GLN A 727 -32.14 21.06 23.72
C GLN A 727 -30.88 20.53 24.39
N ALA A 728 -30.00 21.41 24.90
CA ALA A 728 -28.77 21.00 25.56
C ALA A 728 -29.01 20.35 26.93
N ASP A 729 -29.94 20.90 27.73
CA ASP A 729 -30.34 20.34 29.04
C ASP A 729 -29.14 19.90 29.90
N LEU A 730 -28.20 20.83 30.14
CA LEU A 730 -26.92 20.54 30.80
C LEU A 730 -27.07 19.89 32.18
N GLU A 731 -28.16 20.16 32.90
CA GLU A 731 -28.45 19.53 34.20
C GLU A 731 -28.60 18.01 34.09
N LYS A 732 -28.99 17.48 32.92
CA LYS A 732 -29.02 16.04 32.65
C LYS A 732 -27.70 15.48 32.13
N LEU A 733 -26.94 16.28 31.38
CA LEU A 733 -25.69 15.84 30.75
C LEU A 733 -24.51 15.85 31.72
N ILE A 734 -24.48 16.80 32.66
CA ILE A 734 -23.39 16.99 33.61
C ILE A 734 -24.01 16.97 35.02
N LEU A 735 -23.82 15.85 35.72
CA LEU A 735 -24.38 15.65 37.06
C LEU A 735 -23.52 16.26 38.16
N ASP A 736 -22.22 16.38 37.93
CA ASP A 736 -21.26 16.90 38.89
C ASP A 736 -21.06 18.42 38.72
N GLU A 737 -21.10 19.14 39.84
CA GLU A 737 -21.03 20.60 39.85
C GLU A 737 -19.62 21.13 39.56
N ASP A 738 -18.57 20.38 39.91
CA ASP A 738 -17.18 20.75 39.60
C ASP A 738 -16.91 20.57 38.10
N ASP A 739 -17.41 19.50 37.49
CA ASP A 739 -17.36 19.27 36.04
C ASP A 739 -18.12 20.35 35.26
N LEU A 740 -19.30 20.76 35.76
CA LEU A 740 -20.09 21.83 35.14
C LEU A 740 -19.34 23.17 35.20
N ASN A 741 -18.71 23.48 36.33
CA ASN A 741 -17.85 24.66 36.48
C ASN A 741 -16.61 24.60 35.59
N LEU A 742 -15.99 23.43 35.45
CA LEU A 742 -14.85 23.21 34.55
C LEU A 742 -15.27 23.50 33.10
N PHE A 743 -16.35 22.89 32.62
CA PHE A 743 -16.82 23.09 31.25
C PHE A 743 -17.16 24.56 30.99
N PHE A 744 -17.86 25.22 31.90
CA PHE A 744 -18.18 26.65 31.81
C PHE A 744 -16.91 27.51 31.67
N ARG A 745 -15.94 27.30 32.56
CA ARG A 745 -14.67 28.04 32.55
C ARG A 745 -13.89 27.83 31.25
N GLN A 746 -13.86 26.61 30.73
CA GLN A 746 -13.12 26.29 29.51
C GLN A 746 -13.80 26.85 28.24
N ILE A 747 -15.13 27.04 28.25
CA ILE A 747 -15.82 27.81 27.22
C ILE A 747 -15.41 29.27 27.30
N ILE A 748 -15.43 29.87 28.50
CA ILE A 748 -15.06 31.29 28.70
C ILE A 748 -13.67 31.58 28.15
N LEU A 749 -12.69 30.72 28.48
CA LEU A 749 -11.29 30.86 28.08
C LEU A 749 -11.03 30.53 26.60
N ASN A 750 -12.02 30.02 25.85
CA ASN A 750 -11.81 29.64 24.46
C ASN A 750 -11.77 30.86 23.53
N THR A 751 -10.71 30.95 22.72
CA THR A 751 -10.49 32.05 21.77
C THR A 751 -10.75 31.67 20.30
N LYS A 752 -11.12 30.42 20.02
CA LYS A 752 -11.28 29.88 18.66
C LYS A 752 -12.74 29.77 18.23
N LEU A 753 -13.67 29.68 19.18
CA LEU A 753 -15.10 29.66 18.90
C LEU A 753 -15.53 30.98 18.25
N ASN A 754 -16.35 30.88 17.21
CA ASN A 754 -16.95 32.05 16.57
C ASN A 754 -17.97 32.70 17.52
N PRO A 755 -18.19 34.03 17.47
CA PRO A 755 -19.05 34.73 18.42
C PRO A 755 -20.45 34.13 18.60
N ASP A 756 -21.11 33.70 17.51
CA ASP A 756 -22.45 33.10 17.56
C ASP A 756 -22.45 31.76 18.33
N LYS A 757 -21.41 30.94 18.13
CA LYS A 757 -21.26 29.64 18.82
C LYS A 757 -20.81 29.80 20.26
N TYR A 758 -19.93 30.77 20.51
CA TYR A 758 -19.55 31.16 21.86
C TYR A 758 -20.77 31.61 22.66
N SER A 759 -21.59 32.49 22.10
CA SER A 759 -22.86 32.94 22.70
C SER A 759 -23.82 31.77 22.96
N MET A 760 -23.97 30.86 21.99
CA MET A 760 -24.78 29.65 22.15
C MET A 760 -24.35 28.81 23.35
N LEU A 761 -23.05 28.50 23.48
CA LEU A 761 -22.54 27.65 24.55
C LEU A 761 -22.65 28.33 25.93
N ILE A 762 -22.39 29.64 26.02
CA ILE A 762 -22.59 30.38 27.28
C ILE A 762 -24.07 30.38 27.68
N ALA A 763 -25.00 30.51 26.72
CA ALA A 763 -26.43 30.51 26.98
C ALA A 763 -26.94 29.17 27.56
N TRP A 764 -26.24 28.05 27.33
CA TRP A 764 -26.62 26.74 27.89
C TRP A 764 -26.62 26.72 29.43
N PHE A 765 -25.83 27.58 30.07
CA PHE A 765 -25.72 27.63 31.54
C PHE A 765 -26.81 28.46 32.22
N ASN A 766 -27.83 28.91 31.47
CA ASN A 766 -29.06 29.51 31.99
C ASN A 766 -28.84 30.61 33.04
N GLY A 767 -27.90 31.53 32.79
CA GLY A 767 -27.61 32.66 33.68
C GLY A 767 -26.66 32.34 34.85
N ARG A 768 -25.95 31.20 34.83
CA ARG A 768 -24.76 31.00 35.66
C ARG A 768 -23.74 32.10 35.40
N TYR A 769 -23.06 32.54 36.45
CA TYR A 769 -21.99 33.54 36.38
C TYR A 769 -20.67 32.98 36.89
N TYR A 770 -19.57 33.63 36.51
CA TYR A 770 -18.22 33.33 36.96
C TYR A 770 -17.90 34.20 38.19
N PRO A 771 -17.75 33.62 39.39
CA PRO A 771 -17.39 34.40 40.58
C PRO A 771 -15.96 34.93 40.48
N ASN A 772 -15.74 36.18 40.90
CA ASN A 772 -14.43 36.85 40.88
C ASN A 772 -13.74 36.73 39.51
N PHE A 773 -14.34 37.36 38.50
CA PHE A 773 -13.89 37.23 37.12
C PHE A 773 -12.47 37.73 36.93
N ASP A 774 -11.55 36.81 36.57
CA ASP A 774 -10.11 37.04 36.50
C ASP A 774 -9.48 36.67 35.14
N CYS A 775 -10.31 36.35 34.15
CA CYS A 775 -9.87 35.86 32.84
C CYS A 775 -9.35 37.00 31.95
N LYS A 776 -8.13 36.86 31.44
CA LYS A 776 -7.45 37.83 30.54
C LYS A 776 -7.44 37.36 29.08
N GLU A 777 -7.12 38.29 28.17
CA GLU A 777 -6.92 38.02 26.73
C GLU A 777 -8.17 37.59 25.94
N LEU A 778 -9.37 37.93 26.43
CA LEU A 778 -10.61 37.71 25.69
C LEU A 778 -10.87 38.83 24.68
N SER A 779 -11.56 38.50 23.58
CA SER A 779 -11.96 39.50 22.58
C SER A 779 -13.04 40.44 23.15
N LYS A 780 -13.10 41.66 22.60
CA LYS A 780 -14.13 42.64 22.94
C LYS A 780 -15.54 42.09 22.74
N GLU A 781 -15.74 41.34 21.65
CA GLU A 781 -17.00 40.68 21.33
C GLU A 781 -17.36 39.59 22.36
N ASN A 782 -16.40 38.75 22.77
CA ASN A 782 -16.67 37.71 23.78
C ASN A 782 -17.01 38.31 25.14
N ILE A 783 -16.32 39.37 25.57
CA ILE A 783 -16.68 40.09 26.80
C ILE A 783 -18.09 40.66 26.71
N SER A 784 -18.44 41.31 25.59
CA SER A 784 -19.81 41.81 25.37
C SER A 784 -20.86 40.70 25.49
N ILE A 785 -20.61 39.53 24.91
CA ILE A 785 -21.50 38.35 25.05
C ILE A 785 -21.64 37.92 26.52
N LEU A 786 -20.53 37.84 27.28
CA LEU A 786 -20.55 37.45 28.68
C LEU A 786 -21.36 38.43 29.54
N ILE A 787 -21.27 39.74 29.25
CA ILE A 787 -22.05 40.78 29.94
C ILE A 787 -23.54 40.63 29.63
N GLN A 788 -23.89 40.47 28.36
CA GLN A 788 -25.28 40.39 27.90
C GLN A 788 -26.00 39.16 28.46
N LEU A 789 -25.29 38.02 28.54
CA LEU A 789 -25.81 36.77 29.10
C LEU A 789 -25.69 36.68 30.63
N LYS A 790 -25.17 37.73 31.29
CA LYS A 790 -24.91 37.79 32.74
C LYS A 790 -23.98 36.69 33.25
N ALA A 791 -23.07 36.22 32.39
CA ALA A 791 -22.01 35.30 32.76
C ALA A 791 -20.89 35.99 33.57
N ILE A 792 -20.75 37.31 33.42
CA ILE A 792 -19.97 38.15 34.33
C ILE A 792 -20.89 39.19 34.98
N VAL A 793 -20.77 39.34 36.28
CA VAL A 793 -21.60 40.20 37.12
C VAL A 793 -20.71 41.08 38.00
N LEU A 794 -21.28 42.15 38.55
CA LEU A 794 -20.59 43.00 39.50
C LEU A 794 -21.08 42.67 40.92
N GLU A 795 -20.29 41.92 41.68
CA GLU A 795 -20.59 41.59 43.08
C GLU A 795 -19.65 42.32 44.03
N GLU A 796 -18.36 42.40 43.69
CA GLU A 796 -17.34 43.03 44.50
C GLU A 796 -16.62 44.18 43.77
N GLU A 797 -15.97 45.06 44.52
CA GLU A 797 -15.17 46.16 43.96
C GLU A 797 -14.04 45.69 43.03
N GLN A 798 -13.56 44.45 43.24
CA GLN A 798 -12.50 43.85 42.43
C GLN A 798 -12.96 43.58 41.00
N ASP A 799 -14.22 43.18 40.79
CA ASP A 799 -14.77 42.92 39.45
C ASP A 799 -14.74 44.19 38.60
N LEU A 800 -15.16 45.32 39.18
CA LEU A 800 -15.16 46.62 38.51
C LEU A 800 -13.74 47.06 38.15
N ASN A 801 -12.80 46.94 39.09
CA ASN A 801 -11.40 47.30 38.84
C ASN A 801 -10.77 46.39 37.78
N PHE A 802 -11.08 45.09 37.80
CA PHE A 802 -10.57 44.15 36.81
C PHE A 802 -11.03 44.48 35.38
N ILE A 803 -12.32 44.79 35.19
CA ILE A 803 -12.85 45.20 33.88
C ILE A 803 -12.26 46.54 33.44
N ARG A 804 -12.09 47.52 34.34
CA ARG A 804 -11.44 48.80 34.03
C ARG A 804 -10.01 48.63 33.51
N GLU A 805 -9.24 47.76 34.16
CA GLU A 805 -7.83 47.53 33.83
C GLU A 805 -7.64 46.72 32.54
N ASN A 806 -8.45 45.68 32.33
CA ASN A 806 -8.21 44.69 31.27
C ASN A 806 -9.14 44.85 30.05
N TYR A 807 -10.34 45.42 30.22
CA TYR A 807 -11.37 45.55 29.18
C TYR A 807 -12.06 46.94 29.18
N PRO A 808 -11.29 48.04 29.05
CA PRO A 808 -11.82 49.40 29.15
C PRO A 808 -12.88 49.72 28.08
N ASP A 809 -12.82 49.04 26.94
CA ASP A 809 -13.78 49.19 25.84
C ASP A 809 -15.19 48.65 26.15
N ASN A 810 -15.32 47.76 27.14
CA ASN A 810 -16.58 47.13 27.54
C ASN A 810 -17.12 47.68 28.88
N ILE A 811 -16.40 48.58 29.55
CA ILE A 811 -16.75 49.08 30.89
C ILE A 811 -18.16 49.71 30.94
N GLN A 812 -18.52 50.49 29.92
CA GLN A 812 -19.82 51.15 29.86
C GLN A 812 -20.95 50.13 29.76
N GLU A 813 -20.79 49.12 28.89
CA GLU A 813 -21.75 48.03 28.74
C GLU A 813 -21.89 47.24 30.05
N PHE A 814 -20.77 46.90 30.69
CA PHE A 814 -20.73 46.19 31.97
C PHE A 814 -21.50 46.93 33.07
N ILE A 815 -21.29 48.24 33.20
CA ILE A 815 -21.97 49.08 34.18
C ILE A 815 -23.46 49.20 33.87
N ILE A 816 -23.85 49.37 32.60
CA ILE A 816 -25.28 49.48 32.23
C ILE A 816 -26.04 48.21 32.63
N HIS A 817 -25.45 47.04 32.40
CA HIS A 817 -26.04 45.75 32.74
C HIS A 817 -26.06 45.47 34.24
N ASN A 818 -25.08 45.99 35.00
CA ASN A 818 -24.96 45.84 36.46
C ASN A 818 -25.22 47.13 37.23
N PHE A 819 -26.11 47.99 36.72
CA PHE A 819 -26.23 49.38 37.18
C PHE A 819 -26.53 49.53 38.68
N ASN A 820 -27.40 48.69 39.23
CA ASN A 820 -27.80 48.82 40.63
C ASN A 820 -26.64 48.46 41.56
N ASP A 821 -25.92 47.39 41.25
CA ASP A 821 -24.78 46.91 42.02
C ASP A 821 -23.63 47.92 41.92
N TYR A 822 -23.43 48.52 40.75
CA TYR A 822 -22.50 49.63 40.55
C TYR A 822 -22.78 50.82 41.48
N ILE A 823 -24.04 51.28 41.56
CA ILE A 823 -24.39 52.40 42.47
C ILE A 823 -24.13 52.01 43.92
N ASN A 824 -24.53 50.81 44.34
CA ASN A 824 -24.34 50.35 45.72
C ASN A 824 -22.86 50.29 46.10
N ILE A 825 -22.00 49.76 45.21
CA ILE A 825 -20.55 49.68 45.44
C ILE A 825 -19.95 51.08 45.57
N LEU A 826 -20.36 52.03 44.72
CA LEU A 826 -19.85 53.40 44.79
C LEU A 826 -20.34 54.18 46.02
N ASP A 827 -21.59 53.96 46.45
CA ASP A 827 -22.14 54.55 47.67
C ASP A 827 -21.38 54.08 48.92
N GLU A 828 -20.96 52.81 48.94
CA GLU A 828 -20.17 52.24 50.04
C GLU A 828 -18.68 52.60 49.94
N ASN A 829 -18.15 52.84 48.73
CA ASN A 829 -16.73 53.04 48.45
C ASN A 829 -16.48 54.28 47.58
N SER A 830 -16.52 55.46 48.21
CA SER A 830 -16.36 56.76 47.52
C SER A 830 -15.05 56.94 46.73
N TRP A 831 -14.02 56.12 47.00
CA TRP A 831 -12.72 56.18 46.32
C TRP A 831 -12.71 55.49 44.95
N LEU A 832 -13.73 54.68 44.62
CA LEU A 832 -13.90 54.00 43.32
C LEU A 832 -14.59 54.89 42.27
N ILE A 833 -15.06 56.07 42.67
CA ILE A 833 -15.74 57.03 41.80
C ILE A 833 -14.77 57.51 40.72
N ASN A 834 -15.19 57.34 39.47
CA ASN A 834 -14.49 57.86 38.31
C ASN A 834 -15.43 58.81 37.57
N ASP A 835 -15.13 60.11 37.63
CA ASP A 835 -16.00 61.14 37.07
C ASP A 835 -16.10 61.08 35.53
N GLU A 836 -15.04 60.69 34.84
CA GLU A 836 -15.06 60.52 33.37
C GLU A 836 -16.00 59.38 32.95
N GLU A 837 -16.00 58.28 33.72
CA GLU A 837 -16.90 57.13 33.53
C GLU A 837 -18.37 57.55 33.73
N ILE A 838 -18.64 58.27 34.82
CA ILE A 838 -19.97 58.80 35.13
C ILE A 838 -20.46 59.73 34.01
N ILE A 839 -19.62 60.68 33.58
CA ILE A 839 -19.96 61.63 32.51
C ILE A 839 -20.26 60.90 31.20
N SER A 840 -19.48 59.85 30.88
CA SER A 840 -19.72 59.06 29.68
C SER A 840 -21.09 58.36 29.72
N LEU A 841 -21.44 57.74 30.85
CA LEU A 841 -22.73 57.05 31.06
C LEU A 841 -23.95 57.97 30.97
N LEU A 842 -23.80 59.27 31.23
CA LEU A 842 -24.90 60.24 31.06
C LEU A 842 -25.31 60.41 29.59
N SER A 843 -24.41 60.11 28.65
CA SER A 843 -24.68 60.16 27.22
C SER A 843 -25.40 58.90 26.69
N GLU A 844 -25.40 57.80 27.45
CA GLU A 844 -26.01 56.53 27.09
C GLU A 844 -27.54 56.51 27.24
N GLU A 845 -28.20 55.54 26.57
CA GLU A 845 -29.66 55.35 26.59
C GLU A 845 -30.19 54.70 27.88
N ILE A 846 -29.81 55.25 29.05
CA ILE A 846 -30.33 54.81 30.35
C ILE A 846 -31.49 55.67 30.85
N SER A 847 -32.33 55.09 31.71
CA SER A 847 -33.49 55.80 32.27
C SER A 847 -33.10 57.08 33.03
N LEU A 848 -33.98 58.07 33.03
CA LEU A 848 -33.70 59.36 33.68
C LEU A 848 -33.41 59.24 35.19
N ASN A 849 -34.06 58.30 35.89
CA ASN A 849 -33.80 58.05 37.31
C ASN A 849 -32.37 57.55 37.54
N LYS A 850 -31.89 56.61 36.70
CA LYS A 850 -30.51 56.13 36.74
C LYS A 850 -29.51 57.27 36.52
N LYS A 851 -29.78 58.19 35.59
CA LYS A 851 -28.93 59.37 35.35
C LYS A 851 -28.84 60.28 36.58
N PHE A 852 -29.94 60.46 37.33
CA PHE A 852 -29.91 61.23 38.57
C PHE A 852 -29.12 60.54 39.69
N SER A 853 -29.21 59.21 39.81
CA SER A 853 -28.38 58.45 40.76
C SER A 853 -26.89 58.64 40.47
N LEU A 854 -26.47 58.60 39.20
CA LEU A 854 -25.08 58.88 38.80
C LEU A 854 -24.63 60.30 39.16
N LEU A 855 -25.46 61.31 38.87
CA LEU A 855 -25.15 62.71 39.18
C LEU A 855 -25.06 63.01 40.68
N ALA A 856 -25.69 62.20 41.54
CA ALA A 856 -25.57 62.36 42.98
C ALA A 856 -24.19 61.95 43.53
N LEU A 857 -23.45 61.11 42.79
CA LEU A 857 -22.14 60.59 43.21
C LEU A 857 -20.99 61.54 42.90
N THR A 858 -21.12 62.36 41.86
CA THR A 858 -20.07 63.29 41.42
C THR A 858 -20.39 64.74 41.79
N LYS A 859 -19.35 65.49 42.16
CA LYS A 859 -19.39 66.95 42.30
C LYS A 859 -18.58 67.65 41.21
N GLU A 860 -17.99 66.89 40.28
CA GLU A 860 -17.23 67.49 39.20
C GLU A 860 -18.14 68.32 38.29
N PRO A 861 -17.60 69.40 37.69
CA PRO A 861 -18.34 70.21 36.74
C PRO A 861 -18.66 69.40 35.47
N ILE A 862 -19.92 69.45 35.01
CA ILE A 862 -20.40 68.70 33.85
C ILE A 862 -20.92 69.67 32.80
N SER A 863 -20.29 69.65 31.62
CA SER A 863 -20.74 70.46 30.50
C SER A 863 -22.02 69.89 29.84
N ILE A 864 -23.00 70.75 29.63
CA ILE A 864 -24.21 70.56 28.82
C ILE A 864 -24.06 71.10 27.39
N ASN A 865 -22.94 71.74 27.06
CA ASN A 865 -22.70 72.34 25.75
C ASN A 865 -22.67 71.27 24.65
N ASN A 866 -23.51 71.45 23.61
CA ASN A 866 -23.67 70.50 22.50
C ASN A 866 -24.00 69.05 22.92
N LYS A 867 -24.55 68.84 24.13
CA LYS A 867 -25.04 67.54 24.60
C LYS A 867 -26.57 67.47 24.51
N ASN A 868 -27.08 66.37 23.97
CA ASN A 868 -28.52 66.13 23.82
C ASN A 868 -29.20 65.64 25.11
N TYR A 869 -28.91 66.26 26.25
CA TYR A 869 -29.50 65.86 27.52
C TYR A 869 -30.97 66.28 27.64
N PRO A 870 -31.85 65.46 28.26
CA PRO A 870 -33.22 65.86 28.54
C PRO A 870 -33.28 67.12 29.42
N THR A 871 -34.28 67.98 29.21
CA THR A 871 -34.42 69.28 29.91
C THR A 871 -34.35 69.16 31.44
N LYS A 872 -34.94 68.12 32.02
CA LYS A 872 -34.88 67.87 33.47
C LYS A 872 -33.45 67.59 33.96
N LEU A 873 -32.66 66.88 33.16
CA LEU A 873 -31.27 66.56 33.47
C LEU A 873 -30.38 67.81 33.33
N GLN A 874 -30.57 68.58 32.25
CA GLN A 874 -29.89 69.86 32.04
C GLN A 874 -30.10 70.80 33.24
N ASN A 875 -31.35 70.96 33.68
CA ASN A 875 -31.67 71.81 34.84
C ASN A 875 -31.03 71.33 36.15
N TYR A 876 -30.89 70.01 36.33
CA TYR A 876 -30.20 69.45 37.50
C TYR A 876 -28.70 69.71 37.45
N ILE A 877 -28.06 69.46 36.30
CA ILE A 877 -26.63 69.71 36.10
C ILE A 877 -26.31 71.18 36.34
N LEU A 878 -27.10 72.10 35.77
CA LEU A 878 -26.94 73.55 35.99
C LEU A 878 -27.08 73.98 37.45
N LYS A 879 -27.78 73.22 38.29
CA LYS A 879 -27.96 73.56 39.72
C LYS A 879 -26.88 72.97 40.63
N ASN A 880 -26.34 71.79 40.29
CA ASN A 880 -25.51 71.01 41.22
C ASN A 880 -24.10 70.70 40.70
N ASN A 881 -23.88 70.71 39.38
CA ASN A 881 -22.65 70.29 38.71
C ASN A 881 -22.28 71.27 37.59
N PHE A 882 -22.48 72.57 37.80
CA PHE A 882 -22.33 73.55 36.74
C PHE A 882 -20.87 73.71 36.29
N ASP A 883 -20.62 73.53 34.99
CA ASP A 883 -19.34 73.87 34.36
C ASP A 883 -19.32 75.34 33.93
N VAL A 884 -18.44 76.13 34.56
CA VAL A 884 -18.30 77.57 34.30
C VAL A 884 -17.98 77.86 32.83
N SER A 885 -17.33 76.95 32.11
CA SER A 885 -17.05 77.12 30.68
C SER A 885 -18.34 77.20 29.83
N ASP A 886 -19.42 76.56 30.30
CA ASP A 886 -20.73 76.60 29.65
C ASP A 886 -21.46 77.93 29.83
N LEU A 887 -20.99 78.82 30.70
CA LEU A 887 -21.59 80.13 30.91
C LEU A 887 -21.75 80.88 29.57
N THR A 888 -20.78 80.75 28.66
CA THR A 888 -20.85 81.32 27.30
C THR A 888 -21.92 80.66 26.42
N TYR A 889 -22.13 79.35 26.56
CA TYR A 889 -23.12 78.58 25.83
C TYR A 889 -24.54 78.88 26.33
N ILE A 890 -24.77 78.83 27.64
CA ILE A 890 -26.12 78.98 28.21
C ILE A 890 -26.66 80.41 28.11
N THR A 891 -25.77 81.40 28.06
CA THR A 891 -26.15 82.81 27.92
C THR A 891 -26.37 83.24 26.48
N ASN A 892 -26.05 82.40 25.50
CA ASN A 892 -26.21 82.74 24.09
C ASN A 892 -27.70 82.75 23.66
N HIS A 893 -27.98 83.40 22.53
CA HIS A 893 -29.35 83.52 22.01
C HIS A 893 -29.99 82.16 21.66
N GLN A 894 -29.22 81.20 21.16
CA GLN A 894 -29.77 79.92 20.69
C GLN A 894 -30.28 79.07 21.86
N PHE A 895 -29.50 78.94 22.93
CA PHE A 895 -29.87 78.15 24.10
C PHE A 895 -30.87 78.87 25.00
N TYR A 896 -30.59 80.12 25.39
CA TYR A 896 -31.41 80.84 26.36
C TYR A 896 -32.86 81.05 25.89
N ASN A 897 -33.07 81.28 24.59
CA ASN A 897 -34.40 81.57 24.06
C ASN A 897 -35.22 80.31 23.79
N SER A 898 -34.56 79.18 23.54
CA SER A 898 -35.20 77.91 23.25
C SER A 898 -35.47 77.06 24.50
N THR A 899 -34.82 77.37 25.62
CA THR A 899 -34.96 76.63 26.88
C THR A 899 -36.20 77.03 27.69
N THR A 900 -36.53 76.24 28.71
CA THR A 900 -37.71 76.43 29.57
C THR A 900 -37.52 77.59 30.56
N ASP A 901 -38.63 78.14 31.06
CA ASP A 901 -38.58 79.25 32.02
C ASP A 901 -37.92 78.85 33.35
N GLU A 902 -37.98 77.57 33.72
CA GLU A 902 -37.27 77.03 34.88
C GLU A 902 -35.74 77.11 34.68
N ILE A 903 -35.23 76.66 33.54
CA ILE A 903 -33.80 76.75 33.23
C ILE A 903 -33.38 78.22 33.11
N LYS A 904 -34.20 79.09 32.49
CA LYS A 904 -33.90 80.53 32.43
C LYS A 904 -33.76 81.16 33.83
N ALA A 905 -34.56 80.72 34.80
CA ALA A 905 -34.42 81.18 36.18
C ALA A 905 -33.10 80.71 36.80
N THR A 906 -32.69 79.46 36.57
CA THR A 906 -31.39 78.94 37.01
C THR A 906 -30.23 79.67 36.33
N ILE A 907 -30.28 79.93 35.02
CA ILE A 907 -29.26 80.70 34.31
C ILE A 907 -29.13 82.10 34.91
N LYS A 908 -30.26 82.77 35.24
CA LYS A 908 -30.21 84.08 35.90
C LYS A 908 -29.50 84.02 37.26
N HIS A 909 -29.74 82.99 38.05
CA HIS A 909 -29.02 82.76 39.31
C HIS A 909 -27.53 82.56 39.07
N LEU A 910 -27.15 81.68 38.13
CA LEU A 910 -25.74 81.45 37.76
C LEU A 910 -25.07 82.73 37.27
N CYS A 911 -25.76 83.59 36.52
CA CYS A 911 -25.19 84.88 36.10
C CYS A 911 -24.92 85.84 37.27
N VAL A 912 -25.71 85.75 38.35
CA VAL A 912 -25.46 86.52 39.58
C VAL A 912 -24.29 85.93 40.36
N GLU A 913 -24.20 84.60 40.42
CA GLU A 913 -23.12 83.89 41.10
C GLU A 913 -21.75 84.11 40.42
N TYR A 914 -21.70 84.03 39.08
CA TYR A 914 -20.52 84.26 38.24
C TYR A 914 -20.57 85.67 37.59
N GLN A 915 -20.81 86.67 38.43
CA GLN A 915 -21.01 88.05 38.00
C GLN A 915 -19.76 88.64 37.31
N GLU A 916 -18.56 88.36 37.84
CA GLU A 916 -17.32 88.89 37.28
C GLU A 916 -17.09 88.39 35.84
N GLU A 917 -17.33 87.10 35.59
CA GLU A 917 -17.19 86.47 34.27
C GLU A 917 -18.24 86.99 33.27
N ILE A 918 -19.50 87.12 33.70
CA ILE A 918 -20.58 87.65 32.86
C ILE A 918 -20.29 89.07 32.38
N LEU A 919 -19.68 89.89 33.24
CA LEU A 919 -19.38 91.29 32.90
C LEU A 919 -18.37 91.40 31.77
N GLU A 920 -17.47 90.43 31.58
CA GLU A 920 -16.51 90.43 30.48
C GLU A 920 -17.11 90.02 29.13
N PHE A 921 -18.30 89.42 29.13
CA PHE A 921 -18.89 88.87 27.91
C PHE A 921 -19.29 90.00 26.96
N ARG A 922 -18.94 89.82 25.68
CA ARG A 922 -19.30 90.74 24.58
C ARG A 922 -20.54 90.34 23.80
N LYS A 923 -21.08 89.15 24.07
CA LYS A 923 -22.26 88.62 23.38
C LYS A 923 -23.07 87.68 24.28
N ILE A 924 -24.26 88.13 24.69
CA ILE A 924 -25.29 87.31 25.35
C ILE A 924 -26.64 87.49 24.64
N SER A 925 -27.63 86.67 24.97
CA SER A 925 -29.00 86.82 24.45
C SER A 925 -29.58 88.16 24.88
N TYR A 926 -30.19 88.89 23.94
CA TYR A 926 -30.86 90.16 24.26
C TYR A 926 -31.92 90.00 25.35
N SER A 927 -32.70 88.92 25.32
CA SER A 927 -33.72 88.67 26.35
C SER A 927 -33.11 88.41 27.72
N LEU A 928 -31.94 87.73 27.79
CA LEU A 928 -31.22 87.56 29.05
C LEU A 928 -30.65 88.89 29.53
N LEU A 929 -30.01 89.67 28.65
CA LEU A 929 -29.49 91.00 28.98
C LEU A 929 -30.56 91.86 29.65
N ILE A 930 -31.73 91.96 29.04
CA ILE A 930 -32.85 92.75 29.57
C ILE A 930 -33.29 92.28 30.96
N GLU A 931 -33.27 90.97 31.21
CA GLU A 931 -33.58 90.43 32.53
C GLU A 931 -32.47 90.73 33.55
N LEU A 932 -31.19 90.56 33.19
CA LEU A 932 -30.04 90.87 34.07
C LEU A 932 -30.01 92.35 34.48
N LEU A 933 -30.36 93.28 33.57
CA LEU A 933 -30.44 94.72 33.89
C LEU A 933 -31.50 95.04 34.97
N LYS A 934 -32.50 94.17 35.16
CA LYS A 934 -33.53 94.32 36.20
C LYS A 934 -33.14 93.68 37.54
N ILE A 935 -32.16 92.77 37.55
CA ILE A 935 -31.71 92.07 38.77
C ILE A 935 -31.07 93.07 39.73
N THR A 936 -31.32 92.96 41.03
CA THR A 936 -30.88 93.93 42.05
C THR A 936 -29.44 93.72 42.51
N GLU A 937 -28.93 92.52 42.35
CA GLU A 937 -27.64 92.03 42.80
C GLU A 937 -26.49 92.61 41.96
N PHE A 938 -26.74 92.91 40.69
CA PHE A 938 -25.83 93.72 39.87
C PHE A 938 -25.91 95.18 40.33
N SER A 939 -24.77 95.80 40.66
CA SER A 939 -24.75 97.23 40.96
C SER A 939 -25.09 98.06 39.72
N LEU A 940 -25.42 99.34 39.90
CA LEU A 940 -25.72 100.21 38.77
C LEU A 940 -24.54 100.28 37.79
N ASP A 941 -23.30 100.34 38.29
CA ASP A 941 -22.09 100.36 37.47
C ASP A 941 -21.90 99.02 36.72
N ASP A 942 -22.14 97.88 37.38
CA ASP A 942 -22.07 96.56 36.74
C ASP A 942 -23.06 96.41 35.61
N LYS A 943 -24.30 96.92 35.80
CA LYS A 943 -25.32 96.91 34.74
C LYS A 943 -24.91 97.75 33.53
N TYR A 944 -24.29 98.90 33.78
CA TYR A 944 -23.76 99.74 32.72
C TYR A 944 -22.55 99.09 32.02
N ILE A 945 -21.66 98.41 32.76
CA ILE A 945 -20.55 97.62 32.20
C ILE A 945 -21.10 96.49 31.31
N LEU A 946 -22.07 95.72 31.81
CA LEU A 946 -22.72 94.64 31.08
C LEU A 946 -23.34 95.16 29.78
N LEU A 947 -24.13 96.24 29.85
CA LEU A 947 -24.73 96.84 28.66
C LEU A 947 -23.66 97.37 27.70
N CYS A 948 -22.63 98.05 28.21
CA CYS A 948 -21.52 98.59 27.43
C CYS A 948 -20.86 97.52 26.56
N ASN A 949 -20.55 96.36 27.15
CA ASN A 949 -19.89 95.26 26.44
C ASN A 949 -20.78 94.59 25.38
N GLN A 950 -22.10 94.79 25.44
CA GLN A 950 -23.07 94.25 24.46
C GLN A 950 -23.41 95.23 23.32
N ILE A 951 -23.06 96.52 23.42
CA ILE A 951 -23.47 97.57 22.46
C ILE A 951 -23.19 97.14 21.02
N ASN A 952 -22.03 96.52 20.74
CA ASN A 952 -21.63 96.06 19.42
C ASN A 952 -22.54 94.99 18.80
N GLN A 953 -23.31 94.24 19.59
CA GLN A 953 -24.25 93.23 19.10
C GLN A 953 -25.68 93.74 18.96
N LEU A 954 -26.09 94.73 19.77
CA LEU A 954 -27.48 95.21 19.82
C LEU A 954 -27.86 96.09 18.63
N ASN A 955 -29.07 95.98 18.12
CA ASN A 955 -29.58 96.98 17.18
C ASN A 955 -29.91 98.30 17.91
N ILE A 956 -30.29 99.33 17.14
CA ILE A 956 -30.45 100.69 17.66
C ILE A 956 -31.60 100.76 18.69
N GLU A 957 -32.69 100.05 18.42
CA GLU A 957 -33.87 99.97 19.29
C GLU A 957 -33.54 99.21 20.57
N GLU A 958 -32.91 98.04 20.43
CA GLU A 958 -32.49 97.19 21.56
C GLU A 958 -31.56 97.93 22.52
N THR A 959 -30.58 98.67 21.97
CA THR A 959 -29.62 99.46 22.74
C THR A 959 -30.34 100.53 23.55
N TYR A 960 -31.26 101.28 22.93
CA TYR A 960 -32.02 102.32 23.61
C TYR A 960 -32.95 101.78 24.68
N GLN A 961 -33.67 100.70 24.40
CA GLN A 961 -34.56 100.07 25.38
C GLN A 961 -33.76 99.55 26.58
N ALA A 962 -32.57 98.98 26.37
CA ALA A 962 -31.70 98.53 27.45
C ALA A 962 -31.24 99.70 28.35
N PHE A 963 -30.83 100.84 27.78
CA PHE A 963 -30.54 102.05 28.57
C PHE A 963 -31.79 102.54 29.31
N LYS A 964 -32.96 102.53 28.67
CA LYS A 964 -34.22 102.93 29.31
C LYS A 964 -34.59 102.09 30.53
N ILE A 965 -34.22 100.82 30.56
CA ILE A 965 -34.47 99.95 31.71
C ILE A 965 -33.59 100.34 32.91
N LEU A 966 -32.34 100.75 32.68
CA LEU A 966 -31.46 101.23 33.75
C LEU A 966 -31.86 102.61 34.27
N GLU A 967 -32.43 103.42 33.39
CA GLU A 967 -32.69 104.84 33.59
C GLU A 967 -34.14 105.13 33.99
N GLN A 968 -34.76 104.23 34.76
CA GLN A 968 -36.15 104.38 35.21
C GLN A 968 -36.32 105.39 36.35
N ASP A 969 -35.23 105.77 37.04
CA ASP A 969 -35.27 106.81 38.06
C ASP A 969 -35.34 108.20 37.40
N SER A 970 -36.55 108.76 37.38
CA SER A 970 -36.91 110.03 36.74
C SER A 970 -36.20 111.29 37.30
N THR A 971 -35.34 111.14 38.31
CA THR A 971 -34.62 112.24 38.96
C THR A 971 -33.25 112.56 38.34
N ASN A 972 -32.70 111.70 37.47
CA ASN A 972 -31.41 111.91 36.81
C ASN A 972 -31.54 112.65 35.46
N GLN A 973 -30.83 113.78 35.29
CA GLN A 973 -30.80 114.55 34.03
C GLN A 973 -29.79 113.98 33.01
N SER A 974 -28.83 113.17 33.47
CA SER A 974 -27.70 112.66 32.70
C SER A 974 -27.92 111.20 32.31
N LEU A 975 -28.76 110.99 31.30
CA LEU A 975 -29.19 109.68 30.83
C LEU A 975 -28.57 109.37 29.45
N PHE A 976 -27.97 108.20 29.27
CA PHE A 976 -27.45 107.73 27.98
C PHE A 976 -28.55 107.49 26.96
N SER A 977 -29.77 107.07 27.35
CA SER A 977 -30.90 106.95 26.40
C SER A 977 -31.25 108.26 25.70
N ASN A 978 -30.97 109.41 26.33
CA ASN A 978 -31.19 110.73 25.75
C ASN A 978 -30.36 110.98 24.46
N LEU A 979 -29.23 110.28 24.29
CA LEU A 979 -28.37 110.40 23.10
C LEU A 979 -29.05 109.91 21.82
N PHE A 980 -30.06 109.05 21.92
CA PHE A 980 -30.76 108.48 20.76
C PHE A 980 -31.98 109.30 20.31
N ILE A 981 -32.37 110.33 21.10
CA ILE A 981 -33.54 111.18 20.88
C ILE A 981 -33.19 112.67 20.76
N PHE A 982 -32.02 112.98 20.17
CA PHE A 982 -31.55 114.35 19.89
C PHE A 982 -31.22 115.23 21.13
N LYS A 983 -31.12 114.66 22.33
CA LYS A 983 -30.77 115.40 23.54
C LYS A 983 -29.26 115.35 23.78
N ARG A 984 -28.74 116.30 24.58
CA ARG A 984 -27.31 116.48 24.85
C ARG A 984 -26.98 116.31 26.34
N PRO A 985 -27.00 115.08 26.86
CA PRO A 985 -26.68 114.81 28.27
C PRO A 985 -25.20 115.04 28.57
N SER A 986 -24.91 115.39 29.83
CA SER A 986 -23.54 115.54 30.34
C SER A 986 -23.28 114.49 31.42
N PHE A 987 -22.27 113.64 31.25
CA PHE A 987 -21.90 112.59 32.21
C PHE A 987 -20.62 112.98 32.96
N ASP A 988 -20.41 112.46 34.15
CA ASP A 988 -19.11 112.64 34.82
C ASP A 988 -18.03 111.82 34.11
N ASP A 989 -16.81 112.35 34.03
CA ASP A 989 -15.70 111.77 33.27
C ASP A 989 -15.04 110.59 33.99
N THR A 990 -15.82 109.52 34.21
CA THR A 990 -15.38 108.24 34.77
C THR A 990 -14.96 107.28 33.66
N THR A 991 -14.07 106.33 33.97
CA THR A 991 -13.62 105.29 33.01
C THR A 991 -14.79 104.53 32.37
N LEU A 992 -15.84 104.24 33.15
CA LEU A 992 -17.05 103.57 32.66
C LEU A 992 -17.81 104.42 31.64
N ASN A 993 -18.08 105.69 31.96
CA ASN A 993 -18.80 106.59 31.06
C ASN A 993 -17.99 106.87 29.78
N GLN A 994 -16.65 106.90 29.88
CA GLN A 994 -15.76 106.98 28.73
C GLN A 994 -15.93 105.77 27.81
N ASN A 995 -15.86 104.55 28.36
CA ASN A 995 -16.03 103.32 27.59
C ASN A 995 -17.40 103.24 26.91
N ILE A 996 -18.48 103.58 27.63
CA ILE A 996 -19.84 103.61 27.06
C ILE A 996 -19.93 104.58 25.88
N MET A 997 -19.41 105.80 26.04
CA MET A 997 -19.44 106.80 24.98
C MET A 997 -18.55 106.42 23.79
N GLU A 998 -17.44 105.72 24.04
CA GLU A 998 -16.57 105.17 23.00
C GLU A 998 -17.27 104.10 22.18
N GLU A 999 -17.88 103.09 22.81
CA GLU A 999 -18.63 102.03 22.13
C GLU A 999 -19.85 102.59 21.36
N LEU A 1000 -20.60 103.52 21.96
CA LEU A 1000 -21.72 104.23 21.31
C LEU A 1000 -21.26 105.08 20.11
N SER A 1001 -20.13 105.76 20.23
CA SER A 1001 -19.52 106.55 19.15
C SER A 1001 -19.03 105.66 18.02
N GLN A 1002 -18.33 104.56 18.34
CA GLN A 1002 -17.82 103.63 17.35
C GLN A 1002 -18.95 102.99 16.55
N LYS A 1003 -20.01 102.53 17.21
CA LYS A 1003 -21.12 101.85 16.53
C LYS A 1003 -22.07 102.81 15.80
N TRP A 1004 -22.53 103.86 16.48
CA TRP A 1004 -23.61 104.72 15.99
C TRP A 1004 -23.12 106.10 15.52
N LYS A 1005 -21.80 106.34 15.48
CA LYS A 1005 -21.18 107.62 15.08
C LYS A 1005 -21.65 108.82 15.90
N LEU A 1006 -22.02 108.57 17.16
CA LEU A 1006 -22.38 109.62 18.12
C LEU A 1006 -21.15 110.43 18.50
N LYS A 1007 -21.23 111.76 18.42
CA LYS A 1007 -20.12 112.65 18.78
C LYS A 1007 -20.15 112.93 20.26
N TYR A 1008 -18.97 113.11 20.86
CA TYR A 1008 -18.84 113.58 22.24
C TYR A 1008 -17.56 114.39 22.42
N GLU A 1009 -17.53 115.24 23.44
CA GLU A 1009 -16.34 115.98 23.85
C GLU A 1009 -16.11 115.84 25.36
N ARG A 1010 -14.84 115.79 25.78
CA ARG A 1010 -14.47 115.79 27.19
C ARG A 1010 -14.09 117.21 27.59
N LYS A 1011 -14.77 117.78 28.59
CA LYS A 1011 -14.56 119.16 29.03
C LYS A 1011 -14.98 119.32 30.49
N ASP A 1012 -14.14 120.01 31.28
CA ASP A 1012 -14.42 120.36 32.67
C ASP A 1012 -14.78 119.17 33.59
N GLY A 1013 -14.09 118.04 33.42
CA GLY A 1013 -14.35 116.82 34.19
C GLY A 1013 -15.68 116.12 33.84
N LYS A 1014 -16.30 116.50 32.72
CA LYS A 1014 -17.53 115.90 32.18
C LYS A 1014 -17.37 115.45 30.73
N ILE A 1015 -18.17 114.44 30.35
CA ILE A 1015 -18.34 113.98 28.98
C ILE A 1015 -19.66 114.55 28.45
N MET A 1016 -19.56 115.45 27.47
CA MET A 1016 -20.71 116.05 26.80
C MET A 1016 -21.05 115.22 25.57
N GLY A 1017 -22.16 114.49 25.61
CA GLY A 1017 -22.63 113.69 24.49
C GLY A 1017 -23.55 114.48 23.56
N TYR A 1018 -23.33 114.39 22.25
CA TYR A 1018 -24.13 115.03 21.22
C TYR A 1018 -25.09 114.02 20.59
N GLY A 1019 -26.29 113.91 21.17
CA GLY A 1019 -27.30 112.97 20.68
C GLY A 1019 -27.77 113.25 19.26
N GLN A 1020 -28.18 112.19 18.57
CA GLN A 1020 -28.80 112.20 17.24
C GLN A 1020 -30.20 111.55 17.33
N LYS A 1021 -31.07 111.74 16.33
CA LYS A 1021 -32.42 111.15 16.32
C LYS A 1021 -32.27 109.83 15.60
N LEU A 1022 -32.04 108.80 16.40
CA LEU A 1022 -31.68 107.47 15.93
C LEU A 1022 -32.87 106.50 16.03
N ILE A 1023 -33.91 106.87 16.78
CA ILE A 1023 -35.13 106.08 16.97
C ILE A 1023 -36.35 106.94 16.62
N GLU A 1024 -37.31 106.32 15.95
CA GLU A 1024 -38.63 106.89 15.72
C GLU A 1024 -39.53 106.54 16.91
N ASN A 1025 -40.18 107.56 17.49
CA ASN A 1025 -40.97 107.46 18.73
C ASN A 1025 -41.94 106.27 18.77
#